data_AF-A0A2E2EBN4-F1
#
_entry.id   AF-A0A2E2EBN4-F1
#
_cell.length_a   1.000
_cell.length_b   1.000
_cell.length_c   1.000
_cell.angle_alpha   90.00
_cell.angle_beta   90.00
_cell.angle_gamma   90.00
#
_symmetry.space_group_name_H-M   'P 1'
#
loop_
_entity.id
_entity.type
_entity.pdbx_description
1 polymer ?
#
loop_
_entity_poly.entity_id
_entity_poly.type
_entity_poly.pdbx_seq_one_letter_code
_entity_poly.pdbx_strand_id
1 'polypeptide(L)'
;MKQTKKGQEKHYNPNLGFIGNSEVKVSNYLFSNQRLRKAYDHAKPITDRLMNEAISSHYTESKKLTKFLKNRDLTFSKKTSSGEYKTFTVPCTTTVVPLEKSLFNEIEVAAQKLMISLRGVIQDIYGSKNLESSKFIQSLPTHVRSIFIEAIQTSANYFPQLHHPNMKDYPFLDNVGLDLVLVEDYLQRSEEFPHLISKKKKEELPGLPFRILEINAGSPSGASNNMNVLEGIYAQNPEILDSLGKVMPNDHFEILGRTYKSLGESWTNKKNGVQILLPPGGQNGAAPEIHQLAAYSGLIYAEADQLYQDNEGNIRLRTVEKHNPIVTAIYSRVNADSALYDPDKNIFMKDPDSAEPLYLRDSFIKDEEGEGKIILDEKGKPLPQQSSYAIPGLVDAIINKKIYMGGLNRILDNKIILATLTHYAPKFFKQRIEKAGLKSFGAKILPPQTLPPTKESVDIILKNPDEWVVKAPSLAGGQGVYILKTMPKAQKEEILKEIQKKPQDYAYQQLVKIARIPVAVQRKAEGYKFANLAADIRTWVFFGGGKNAIPQMSHNALVRYAPQERGKMSSIVNTSAGGGYAPFVIVDNTNDPKSVLAKELIKPKQPLVFNTYMPVFVAAQMVQISRMLNESRRLLEEEKTYAFDLLNLIHELKKQVKEVLSYLHPRAIGDIYKILDILETRVSKTEKKEYENFILQNQLELVSLLRKYDNHKDIKEIRDILDNIRVLNIEKTQSTYTQEEKSLDLILVDDLISFTESLKDKDLKNEIFKLVKIIKSSVNKDTPNVLLGPITKKTILKHLKSFCAKSKKRLEGSPKLANFSELFQLDANVTKLRFETLYLGERDHDKEISVATQYEMRTGQSLIDDSFLADDLVRARQEWKQVLALANTITNEKKKKDFIEQKRNEHFGKFPRLKHFQNIINKPNANKDELIELLEVVPYAKFNIESFAKSLNLSVREVFTNRLKEDRISLLSSPQLKKHKLEHREFAGECFAKKKASHGLYSNSEIYIWIRKEINPFVMLYTAGHELIHYQQIKNSMKAEKRALKDGGLSIAKFLNYYGNFLGANNRSVDKIEFDLKINRKTLYGYSDHLYSHDKSDKPIISELDQAIRTSDQAWDQKLDEFGSLLNYIMNSDSGDKVKALQEVLPALENAKNILFAQELGLEINVNPVAAAMPSANANQVKYYEDDIIAACKTSDPIWESLRIIASHQYHGVNFSRGDNDRLSTTLMPRLRAVAMGSSYNQTQQ
;
A
#
# COMPACT_ATOMS: atom_id res chain seq x y z
N MET A 1 48.90 14.64 -18.47
CA MET A 1 49.49 15.91 -18.98
C MET A 1 49.00 17.06 -18.11
N LYS A 2 49.93 17.86 -17.58
CA LYS A 2 49.71 18.99 -16.67
C LYS A 2 48.97 20.12 -17.41
N GLN A 3 47.65 20.26 -17.18
CA GLN A 3 46.95 21.51 -17.50
C GLN A 3 47.21 22.54 -16.38
N THR A 4 47.45 23.75 -16.83
CA THR A 4 48.01 24.91 -16.13
C THR A 4 47.16 25.40 -14.95
N LYS A 5 47.71 25.27 -13.72
CA LYS A 5 47.13 25.77 -12.46
C LYS A 5 46.98 27.31 -12.35
N LYS A 6 47.55 28.12 -13.25
CA LYS A 6 47.65 29.59 -13.07
C LYS A 6 46.56 30.43 -13.77
N GLY A 7 45.64 29.83 -14.52
CA GLY A 7 44.63 30.56 -15.33
C GLY A 7 43.20 30.59 -14.78
N GLN A 8 42.81 29.67 -13.90
CA GLN A 8 41.40 29.53 -13.46
C GLN A 8 41.04 30.37 -12.22
N GLU A 9 42.00 30.77 -11.39
CA GLU A 9 41.75 31.51 -10.14
C GLU A 9 41.18 32.93 -10.34
N LYS A 10 41.37 33.56 -11.51
CA LYS A 10 40.94 34.95 -11.74
C LYS A 10 39.46 35.14 -12.13
N HIS A 11 38.69 34.08 -12.39
CA HIS A 11 37.32 34.20 -12.93
C HIS A 11 36.17 33.66 -12.08
N TYR A 12 36.41 32.85 -11.04
CA TYR A 12 35.32 32.36 -10.18
C TYR A 12 34.93 33.41 -9.12
N ASN A 13 33.66 33.80 -9.09
CA ASN A 13 33.13 34.72 -8.09
C ASN A 13 32.00 34.04 -7.28
N PRO A 14 32.24 33.66 -6.01
CA PRO A 14 31.27 32.91 -5.20
C PRO A 14 30.06 33.75 -4.75
N ASN A 15 30.14 35.08 -4.84
CA ASN A 15 29.07 36.02 -4.46
C ASN A 15 28.23 36.50 -5.66
N LEU A 16 28.38 35.86 -6.83
CA LEU A 16 27.48 36.00 -7.97
C LEU A 16 26.60 34.77 -8.10
N GLY A 17 25.33 34.98 -8.44
CA GLY A 17 24.39 33.91 -8.74
C GLY A 17 23.30 34.41 -9.69
N PHE A 18 22.29 33.60 -9.94
CA PHE A 18 21.18 33.98 -10.80
C PHE A 18 19.83 33.81 -10.09
N ILE A 19 18.89 34.69 -10.45
CA ILE A 19 17.47 34.49 -10.23
C ILE A 19 16.81 34.53 -11.60
N GLY A 20 16.30 33.39 -12.04
CA GLY A 20 15.91 33.19 -13.43
C GLY A 20 17.15 33.23 -14.30
N ASN A 21 17.17 34.14 -15.27
CA ASN A 21 18.33 34.37 -16.12
C ASN A 21 19.11 35.65 -15.72
N SER A 22 18.62 36.40 -14.72
CA SER A 22 19.24 37.63 -14.26
C SER A 22 20.37 37.34 -13.28
N GLU A 23 21.56 37.83 -13.58
CA GLU A 23 22.70 37.79 -12.66
C GLU A 23 22.48 38.75 -11.49
N VAL A 24 22.77 38.30 -10.28
CA VAL A 24 22.59 39.06 -9.04
C VAL A 24 23.78 38.85 -8.09
N LYS A 25 24.12 39.91 -7.35
CA LYS A 25 24.99 39.78 -6.17
C LYS A 25 24.21 39.09 -5.04
N VAL A 26 24.81 38.09 -4.43
CA VAL A 26 24.19 37.18 -3.46
C VAL A 26 25.13 36.90 -2.31
N SER A 27 24.56 36.70 -1.12
CA SER A 27 25.29 36.12 0.01
C SER A 27 25.75 34.70 -0.32
N ASN A 28 26.76 34.21 0.40
CA ASN A 28 27.26 32.85 0.25
C ASN A 28 27.47 32.25 1.64
N TYR A 29 27.24 30.95 1.79
CA TYR A 29 27.43 30.29 3.09
C TYR A 29 28.91 30.13 3.49
N LEU A 30 29.84 30.23 2.54
CA LEU A 30 31.28 30.00 2.75
C LEU A 30 32.13 31.26 2.57
N PHE A 31 31.67 32.21 1.74
CA PHE A 31 32.42 33.42 1.37
C PHE A 31 31.69 34.69 1.78
N SER A 32 32.42 35.64 2.38
CA SER A 32 31.90 36.97 2.70
C SER A 32 31.83 37.85 1.45
N ASN A 33 30.64 38.43 1.23
CA ASN A 33 30.42 39.44 0.20
C ASN A 33 31.06 40.79 0.60
N GLN A 34 31.05 41.13 1.89
CA GLN A 34 31.65 42.38 2.40
C GLN A 34 33.19 42.40 2.34
N ARG A 35 33.85 41.25 2.56
CA ARG A 35 35.33 41.15 2.57
C ARG A 35 35.94 40.78 1.21
N LEU A 36 35.30 41.18 0.10
CA LEU A 36 35.79 40.99 -1.28
C LEU A 36 36.17 39.54 -1.62
N ARG A 37 35.25 38.58 -1.45
CA ARG A 37 35.45 37.14 -1.78
C ARG A 37 36.36 36.37 -0.80
N LYS A 38 36.60 36.89 0.41
CA LYS A 38 37.30 36.14 1.47
C LYS A 38 36.37 35.13 2.15
N ALA A 39 36.92 33.97 2.51
CA ALA A 39 36.21 32.96 3.30
C ALA A 39 35.83 33.48 4.69
N TYR A 40 34.75 32.97 5.26
CA TYR A 40 34.50 33.09 6.71
C TYR A 40 35.48 32.20 7.48
N ASP A 41 35.83 32.60 8.71
CA ASP A 41 36.85 31.89 9.49
C ASP A 41 36.46 30.42 9.76
N HIS A 42 35.20 30.15 10.12
CA HIS A 42 34.67 28.79 10.31
C HIS A 42 34.53 27.96 9.02
N ALA A 43 34.59 28.60 7.84
CA ALA A 43 34.48 27.94 6.54
C ALA A 43 35.82 27.83 5.81
N LYS A 44 36.88 28.46 6.33
CA LYS A 44 38.19 28.58 5.69
C LYS A 44 38.78 27.23 5.22
N PRO A 45 38.77 26.15 6.02
CA PRO A 45 39.28 24.85 5.56
C PRO A 45 38.56 24.33 4.30
N ILE A 46 37.24 24.53 4.22
CA ILE A 46 36.43 24.10 3.07
C ILE A 46 36.71 24.97 1.85
N THR A 47 36.81 26.28 2.02
CA THR A 47 37.12 27.19 0.91
C THR A 47 38.53 26.99 0.38
N ASP A 48 39.51 26.80 1.25
CA ASP A 48 40.90 26.55 0.85
C ASP A 48 40.97 25.28 0.00
N ARG A 49 40.25 24.23 0.40
CA ARG A 49 40.11 23.02 -0.40
C ARG A 49 39.46 23.28 -1.76
N LEU A 50 38.30 23.93 -1.79
CA LEU A 50 37.55 24.22 -3.02
C LEU A 50 38.38 25.02 -4.05
N MET A 51 39.27 25.90 -3.57
CA MET A 51 40.10 26.73 -4.43
C MET A 51 41.39 26.02 -4.88
N ASN A 52 41.97 25.14 -4.06
CA ASN A 52 43.25 24.49 -4.33
C ASN A 52 43.15 23.20 -5.15
N GLU A 53 42.01 22.51 -5.09
CA GLU A 53 41.77 21.26 -5.83
C GLU A 53 41.14 21.47 -7.21
N ALA A 54 41.32 20.50 -8.12
CA ALA A 54 40.71 20.56 -9.43
C ALA A 54 39.19 20.32 -9.35
N ILE A 55 38.39 21.12 -10.08
CA ILE A 55 36.92 21.04 -10.09
C ILE A 55 36.42 19.64 -10.53
N SER A 56 37.13 18.98 -11.45
CA SER A 56 36.82 17.61 -11.88
C SER A 56 36.92 16.59 -10.74
N SER A 57 37.81 16.80 -9.77
CA SER A 57 37.94 15.99 -8.56
C SER A 57 36.67 16.10 -7.72
N HIS A 58 36.24 17.32 -7.40
CA HIS A 58 35.00 17.57 -6.65
C HIS A 58 33.76 16.96 -7.31
N TYR A 59 33.65 17.06 -8.64
CA TYR A 59 32.56 16.45 -9.38
C TYR A 59 32.57 14.91 -9.27
N THR A 60 33.75 14.30 -9.38
CA THR A 60 33.92 12.84 -9.29
C THR A 60 33.58 12.33 -7.88
N GLU A 61 34.02 13.03 -6.84
CA GLU A 61 33.66 12.73 -5.45
C GLU A 61 32.15 12.87 -5.20
N SER A 62 31.53 13.94 -5.70
CA SER A 62 30.08 14.16 -5.58
C SER A 62 29.28 13.03 -6.24
N LYS A 63 29.74 12.51 -7.41
CA LYS A 63 29.16 11.32 -8.04
C LYS A 63 29.33 10.05 -7.20
N LYS A 64 30.51 9.83 -6.62
CA LYS A 64 30.77 8.69 -5.72
C LYS A 64 29.89 8.75 -4.48
N LEU A 65 29.73 9.93 -3.87
CA LEU A 65 28.82 10.17 -2.75
C LEU A 65 27.36 9.89 -3.11
N THR A 66 26.91 10.37 -4.26
CA THR A 66 25.55 10.11 -4.76
C THR A 66 25.30 8.60 -4.92
N LYS A 67 26.27 7.85 -5.49
CA LYS A 67 26.20 6.38 -5.60
C LYS A 67 26.19 5.68 -4.24
N PHE A 68 26.99 6.17 -3.29
CA PHE A 68 27.02 5.62 -1.93
C PHE A 68 25.65 5.71 -1.24
N LEU A 69 24.94 6.82 -1.42
CA LEU A 69 23.61 7.04 -0.82
C LEU A 69 22.51 6.21 -1.52
N LYS A 70 22.59 6.05 -2.86
CA LYS A 70 21.73 5.11 -3.61
C LYS A 70 21.79 3.71 -2.97
N ASN A 71 22.99 3.23 -2.65
CA ASN A 71 23.22 1.90 -2.06
C ASN A 71 22.70 1.77 -0.62
N ARG A 72 22.28 2.87 0.01
CA ARG A 72 21.61 2.90 1.32
C ARG A 72 20.11 3.16 1.21
N ASP A 73 19.55 3.01 0.00
CA ASP A 73 18.15 3.28 -0.31
C ASP A 73 17.72 4.74 -0.08
N LEU A 74 18.67 5.69 -0.04
CA LEU A 74 18.33 7.12 0.05
C LEU A 74 17.93 7.65 -1.32
N THR A 75 16.76 7.21 -1.74
CA THR A 75 16.14 7.53 -3.03
C THR A 75 14.78 8.17 -2.81
N PHE A 76 14.29 8.90 -3.80
CA PHE A 76 13.02 9.62 -3.75
C PHE A 76 12.12 9.17 -4.90
N SER A 77 10.88 8.80 -4.63
CA SER A 77 9.90 8.42 -5.66
C SER A 77 8.99 9.59 -6.01
N LYS A 78 8.77 9.85 -7.30
CA LYS A 78 7.88 10.92 -7.80
C LYS A 78 6.96 10.39 -8.89
N LYS A 79 5.70 10.83 -8.90
CA LYS A 79 4.74 10.63 -9.98
C LYS A 79 5.20 11.39 -11.24
N THR A 80 5.34 10.70 -12.37
CA THR A 80 5.67 11.28 -13.68
C THR A 80 4.46 11.99 -14.26
N SER A 81 4.67 12.72 -15.37
CA SER A 81 3.56 13.30 -16.15
C SER A 81 2.60 12.24 -16.69
N SER A 82 3.05 11.00 -16.88
CA SER A 82 2.22 9.83 -17.24
C SER A 82 1.52 9.17 -16.05
N GLY A 83 1.65 9.73 -14.84
CA GLY A 83 1.03 9.18 -13.63
C GLY A 83 1.77 8.03 -12.96
N GLU A 84 2.89 7.56 -13.51
CA GLU A 84 3.71 6.48 -12.95
C GLU A 84 4.63 6.99 -11.82
N TYR A 85 4.78 6.26 -10.72
CA TYR A 85 5.81 6.58 -9.74
C TYR A 85 7.18 6.05 -10.19
N LYS A 86 8.17 6.94 -10.34
CA LYS A 86 9.56 6.59 -10.62
C LYS A 86 10.47 6.98 -9.45
N THR A 87 11.41 6.11 -9.12
CA THR A 87 12.43 6.36 -8.08
C THR A 87 13.66 7.03 -8.67
N PHE A 88 14.06 8.15 -8.08
CA PHE A 88 15.21 8.97 -8.44
C PHE A 88 16.26 8.97 -7.32
N THR A 89 17.53 9.04 -7.68
CA THR A 89 18.61 9.25 -6.71
C THR A 89 18.84 10.75 -6.54
N VAL A 90 18.87 11.23 -5.29
CA VAL A 90 19.09 12.66 -5.02
C VAL A 90 20.57 12.99 -5.21
N PRO A 91 20.93 13.98 -6.05
CA PRO A 91 22.32 14.36 -6.23
C PRO A 91 22.87 14.97 -4.94
N CYS A 92 24.11 14.64 -4.61
CA CYS A 92 24.79 15.15 -3.42
C CYS A 92 26.13 15.78 -3.79
N THR A 93 26.47 16.87 -3.12
CA THR A 93 27.77 17.57 -3.26
C THR A 93 28.69 17.27 -2.07
N THR A 94 30.01 17.32 -2.29
CA THR A 94 31.01 17.28 -1.20
C THR A 94 31.27 18.64 -0.56
N THR A 95 30.61 19.71 -1.02
CA THR A 95 30.68 21.05 -0.41
C THR A 95 29.98 21.07 0.95
N VAL A 96 30.76 21.20 2.03
CA VAL A 96 30.27 21.33 3.41
C VAL A 96 29.79 22.73 3.72
N VAL A 97 28.60 22.83 4.33
CA VAL A 97 28.05 24.06 4.89
C VAL A 97 28.25 24.03 6.42
N PRO A 98 29.31 24.67 6.93
CA PRO A 98 29.52 24.86 8.36
C PRO A 98 28.69 26.04 8.89
N LEU A 99 28.18 25.91 10.11
CA LEU A 99 27.54 26.99 10.88
C LEU A 99 28.24 27.12 12.24
N GLU A 100 28.53 28.34 12.68
CA GLU A 100 29.11 28.56 14.02
C GLU A 100 28.11 28.25 15.14
N LYS A 101 28.58 27.58 16.19
CA LYS A 101 27.78 27.24 17.37
C LYS A 101 27.18 28.47 18.07
N SER A 102 27.91 29.58 18.15
CA SER A 102 27.37 30.83 18.71
C SER A 102 26.14 31.34 17.97
N LEU A 103 26.17 31.32 16.64
CA LEU A 103 25.05 31.75 15.81
C LEU A 103 23.89 30.74 15.86
N PHE A 104 24.20 29.44 15.88
CA PHE A 104 23.20 28.41 16.11
C PHE A 104 22.44 28.64 17.42
N ASN A 105 23.11 29.00 18.52
CA ASN A 105 22.47 29.28 19.80
C ASN A 105 21.49 30.47 19.72
N GLU A 106 21.82 31.52 18.96
CA GLU A 106 20.91 32.65 18.74
C GLU A 106 19.68 32.25 17.94
N ILE A 107 19.86 31.41 16.91
CA ILE A 107 18.76 30.85 16.11
C ILE A 107 17.88 29.95 16.98
N GLU A 108 18.47 29.08 17.81
CA GLU A 108 17.73 28.21 18.73
C GLU A 108 16.88 29.01 19.71
N VAL A 109 17.42 30.05 20.35
CA VAL A 109 16.66 30.91 21.28
C VAL A 109 15.50 31.61 20.55
N ALA A 110 15.71 32.07 19.32
CA ALA A 110 14.65 32.68 18.53
C ALA A 110 13.56 31.66 18.15
N ALA A 111 13.95 30.44 17.78
CA ALA A 111 13.05 29.34 17.48
C ALA A 111 12.25 28.89 18.71
N GLN A 112 12.87 28.81 19.89
CA GLN A 112 12.21 28.48 21.15
C GLN A 112 11.07 29.44 21.47
N LYS A 113 11.33 30.75 21.36
CA LYS A 113 10.31 31.80 21.57
C LYS A 113 9.14 31.64 20.61
N LEU A 114 9.44 31.34 19.33
CA LEU A 114 8.40 31.08 18.34
C LEU A 114 7.59 29.84 18.71
N MET A 115 8.21 28.70 18.98
CA MET A 115 7.52 27.44 19.29
C MET A 115 6.63 27.52 20.55
N ILE A 116 7.10 28.18 21.62
CA ILE A 116 6.29 28.42 22.83
C ILE A 116 5.03 29.21 22.49
N SER A 117 5.17 30.21 21.63
CA SER A 117 4.06 31.06 21.20
C SER A 117 3.09 30.30 20.31
N LEU A 118 3.59 29.55 19.33
CA LEU A 118 2.76 28.74 18.43
C LEU A 118 1.98 27.66 19.18
N ARG A 119 2.61 26.96 20.13
CA ARG A 119 1.90 26.03 21.03
C ARG A 119 0.79 26.75 21.79
N GLY A 120 1.05 27.97 22.27
CA GLY A 120 0.02 28.80 22.90
C GLY A 120 -1.16 29.11 21.99
N VAL A 121 -0.90 29.49 20.74
CA VAL A 121 -1.96 29.81 19.75
C VAL A 121 -2.88 28.60 19.54
N ILE A 122 -2.32 27.43 19.21
CA ILE A 122 -3.14 26.25 18.90
C ILE A 122 -3.87 25.68 20.12
N GLN A 123 -3.27 25.76 21.32
CA GLN A 123 -3.94 25.42 22.58
C GLN A 123 -5.12 26.36 22.87
N ASP A 124 -4.97 27.66 22.58
CA ASP A 124 -6.05 28.63 22.76
C ASP A 124 -7.18 28.43 21.73
N ILE A 125 -6.84 28.06 20.49
CA ILE A 125 -7.83 27.70 19.46
C ILE A 125 -8.61 26.45 19.87
N TYR A 126 -7.96 25.28 19.97
CA TYR A 126 -8.68 24.02 20.24
C TYR A 126 -9.19 23.91 21.68
N GLY A 127 -8.63 24.68 22.62
CA GLY A 127 -9.17 24.78 23.99
C GLY A 127 -10.42 25.67 24.11
N SER A 128 -10.76 26.43 23.07
CA SER A 128 -11.97 27.27 23.02
C SER A 128 -13.15 26.51 22.41
N LYS A 129 -14.37 27.07 22.51
CA LYS A 129 -15.59 26.43 21.97
C LYS A 129 -15.58 26.34 20.44
N ASN A 130 -14.96 27.32 19.80
CA ASN A 130 -14.80 27.46 18.36
C ASN A 130 -13.65 28.45 18.09
N LEU A 131 -13.36 28.72 16.83
CA LEU A 131 -12.25 29.58 16.42
C LEU A 131 -12.44 31.03 16.88
N GLU A 132 -13.66 31.57 16.80
CA GLU A 132 -14.01 32.96 17.12
C GLU A 132 -13.91 33.27 18.62
N SER A 133 -13.99 32.24 19.48
CA SER A 133 -13.86 32.38 20.93
C SER A 133 -12.42 32.33 21.44
N SER A 134 -11.43 32.07 20.57
CA SER A 134 -10.00 32.14 20.92
C SER A 134 -9.61 33.57 21.34
N LYS A 135 -9.01 33.69 22.53
CA LYS A 135 -8.51 34.96 23.06
C LYS A 135 -7.39 35.53 22.21
N PHE A 136 -6.51 34.67 21.68
CA PHE A 136 -5.48 35.10 20.74
C PHE A 136 -6.10 35.72 19.50
N ILE A 137 -7.08 35.04 18.88
CA ILE A 137 -7.74 35.53 17.66
C ILE A 137 -8.50 36.83 17.94
N GLN A 138 -9.20 36.94 19.06
CA GLN A 138 -9.88 38.16 19.47
C GLN A 138 -8.94 39.35 19.68
N SER A 139 -7.68 39.09 20.07
CA SER A 139 -6.66 40.13 20.25
C SER A 139 -6.05 40.65 18.95
N LEU A 140 -6.25 39.95 17.83
CA LEU A 140 -5.73 40.38 16.53
C LEU A 140 -6.49 41.61 16.02
N PRO A 141 -5.79 42.54 15.32
CA PRO A 141 -6.46 43.66 14.63
C PRO A 141 -7.57 43.15 13.71
N THR A 142 -8.69 43.88 13.61
CA THR A 142 -9.91 43.43 12.91
C THR A 142 -9.65 42.84 11.53
N HIS A 143 -8.84 43.51 10.70
CA HIS A 143 -8.51 43.05 9.35
C HIS A 143 -7.60 41.80 9.34
N VAL A 144 -6.64 41.72 10.26
CA VAL A 144 -5.75 40.54 10.40
C VAL A 144 -6.55 39.34 10.94
N ARG A 145 -7.51 39.60 11.82
CA ARG A 145 -8.37 38.59 12.45
C ARG A 145 -9.25 37.87 11.42
N SER A 146 -9.89 38.60 10.51
CA SER A 146 -10.73 37.99 9.47
C SER A 146 -9.93 37.07 8.55
N ILE A 147 -8.76 37.54 8.08
CA ILE A 147 -7.83 36.75 7.26
C ILE A 147 -7.37 35.49 8.01
N PHE A 148 -7.06 35.62 9.30
CA PHE A 148 -6.62 34.48 10.12
C PHE A 148 -7.74 33.44 10.27
N ILE A 149 -8.97 33.87 10.54
CA ILE A 149 -10.13 32.98 10.67
C ILE A 149 -10.38 32.22 9.37
N GLU A 150 -10.44 32.94 8.25
CA GLU A 150 -10.69 32.37 6.92
C GLU A 150 -9.61 31.35 6.53
N ALA A 151 -8.33 31.68 6.75
CA ALA A 151 -7.21 30.79 6.43
C ALA A 151 -7.20 29.48 7.25
N ILE A 152 -7.74 29.50 8.47
CA ILE A 152 -7.87 28.30 9.30
C ILE A 152 -9.12 27.50 8.90
N GLN A 153 -10.27 28.16 8.73
CA GLN A 153 -11.55 27.51 8.40
C GLN A 153 -11.49 26.77 7.06
N THR A 154 -10.80 27.34 6.07
CA THR A 154 -10.60 26.73 4.74
C THR A 154 -9.47 25.69 4.70
N SER A 155 -8.73 25.51 5.80
CA SER A 155 -7.64 24.53 5.85
C SER A 155 -8.17 23.10 5.88
N ALA A 156 -7.64 22.24 5.02
CA ALA A 156 -7.87 20.80 5.07
C ALA A 156 -7.45 20.17 6.42
N ASN A 157 -6.59 20.85 7.19
CA ASN A 157 -6.04 20.35 8.46
C ASN A 157 -6.75 20.90 9.70
N TYR A 158 -7.83 21.67 9.55
CA TYR A 158 -8.64 22.13 10.67
C TYR A 158 -9.73 21.09 11.00
N PHE A 159 -9.75 20.67 12.26
CA PHE A 159 -10.68 19.64 12.77
C PHE A 159 -11.55 20.23 13.88
N PRO A 160 -12.73 20.80 13.56
CA PRO A 160 -13.63 21.38 14.55
C PRO A 160 -13.98 20.44 15.70
N GLN A 161 -14.00 19.13 15.43
CA GLN A 161 -14.27 18.05 16.38
C GLN A 161 -13.25 17.98 17.53
N LEU A 162 -12.07 18.61 17.38
CA LEU A 162 -11.06 18.69 18.44
C LEU A 162 -11.28 19.87 19.39
N HIS A 163 -12.27 20.75 19.18
CA HIS A 163 -12.59 21.79 20.16
C HIS A 163 -13.08 21.18 21.47
N HIS A 164 -12.24 21.24 22.51
CA HIS A 164 -12.54 20.67 23.81
C HIS A 164 -11.69 21.30 24.92
N PRO A 165 -12.22 21.53 26.15
CA PRO A 165 -11.47 22.15 27.25
C PRO A 165 -10.12 21.50 27.56
N ASN A 166 -10.01 20.17 27.45
CA ASN A 166 -8.76 19.45 27.65
C ASN A 166 -7.65 19.88 26.68
N MET A 167 -7.99 20.32 25.46
CA MET A 167 -7.01 20.67 24.44
C MET A 167 -6.22 21.94 24.77
N LYS A 168 -6.67 22.72 25.76
CA LYS A 168 -5.91 23.83 26.34
C LYS A 168 -4.55 23.39 26.90
N ASP A 169 -4.46 22.15 27.37
CA ASP A 169 -3.25 21.56 27.94
C ASP A 169 -2.57 20.57 26.97
N TYR A 170 -3.13 20.34 25.78
CA TYR A 170 -2.56 19.39 24.83
C TYR A 170 -1.19 19.87 24.35
N PRO A 171 -0.12 19.05 24.44
CA PRO A 171 1.23 19.50 24.13
C PRO A 171 1.51 19.46 22.61
N PHE A 172 0.85 20.34 21.85
CA PHE A 172 1.08 20.52 20.41
C PHE A 172 2.53 20.92 20.06
N LEU A 173 2.88 20.97 18.77
CA LEU A 173 4.20 21.37 18.25
C LEU A 173 5.32 20.39 18.66
N ASP A 174 5.05 19.09 18.62
CA ASP A 174 6.00 17.99 18.84
C ASP A 174 7.32 18.11 18.08
N ASN A 175 7.26 18.20 16.75
CA ASN A 175 8.42 18.30 15.87
C ASN A 175 8.10 19.22 14.68
N VAL A 176 8.84 20.32 14.58
CA VAL A 176 8.61 21.35 13.57
C VAL A 176 9.87 21.59 12.76
N GLY A 177 9.74 21.54 11.44
CA GLY A 177 10.80 21.91 10.51
C GLY A 177 10.78 23.42 10.23
N LEU A 178 11.90 24.11 10.36
CA LEU A 178 12.05 25.51 9.95
C LEU A 178 12.95 25.60 8.72
N ASP A 179 12.41 26.12 7.62
CA ASP A 179 13.16 26.34 6.39
C ASP A 179 13.79 27.72 6.41
N LEU A 180 15.08 27.78 6.75
CA LEU A 180 15.83 29.00 6.95
C LEU A 180 16.72 29.28 5.73
N VAL A 181 16.79 30.54 5.33
CA VAL A 181 17.71 31.02 4.30
C VAL A 181 18.56 32.15 4.82
N LEU A 182 19.85 32.08 4.54
CA LEU A 182 20.76 33.20 4.73
C LEU A 182 20.51 34.23 3.63
N VAL A 183 20.24 35.48 4.00
CA VAL A 183 19.94 36.59 3.06
C VAL A 183 20.93 37.74 3.15
N GLU A 184 21.69 37.81 4.24
CA GLU A 184 22.72 38.81 4.54
C GLU A 184 24.03 38.07 4.85
N ASP A 185 25.17 38.77 4.86
CA ASP A 185 26.41 38.19 5.40
C ASP A 185 26.22 37.86 6.90
N TYR A 186 26.95 36.89 7.44
CA TYR A 186 26.86 36.58 8.88
C TYR A 186 27.12 37.85 9.70
N LEU A 187 26.27 38.09 10.71
CA LEU A 187 26.37 39.26 11.60
C LEU A 187 27.76 39.29 12.22
N GLN A 188 28.67 40.11 11.69
CA GLN A 188 29.84 40.51 12.46
C GLN A 188 29.32 41.34 13.61
N ARG A 189 29.79 41.07 14.84
CA ARG A 189 29.52 41.90 16.01
C ARG A 189 30.03 43.31 15.72
N SER A 190 29.19 44.14 15.09
CA SER A 190 29.42 45.57 14.92
C SER A 190 29.72 46.16 16.28
N GLU A 191 30.77 46.98 16.37
CA GLU A 191 31.07 47.75 17.59
C GLU A 191 29.92 48.70 17.99
N GLU A 192 28.89 48.86 17.14
CA GLU A 192 27.65 49.59 17.42
C GLU A 192 26.69 48.84 18.36
N PHE A 193 26.80 47.51 18.50
CA PHE A 193 25.88 46.71 19.32
C PHE A 193 25.89 47.12 20.81
N PRO A 194 27.05 47.30 21.47
CA PRO A 194 27.13 47.91 22.80
C PRO A 194 26.52 49.32 22.87
N HIS A 195 26.60 50.10 21.80
CA HIS A 195 26.11 51.49 21.71
C HIS A 195 24.58 51.58 21.60
N LEU A 196 23.94 50.64 20.91
CA LEU A 196 22.46 50.50 20.88
C LEU A 196 21.91 50.00 22.22
N ILE A 197 22.66 49.12 22.89
CA ILE A 197 22.36 48.60 24.24
C ILE A 197 22.46 49.70 25.29
N SER A 198 23.44 50.59 25.20
CA SER A 198 23.64 51.72 26.12
C SER A 198 22.58 52.82 25.96
N LYS A 199 22.03 53.03 24.74
CA LYS A 199 20.93 53.98 24.46
C LYS A 199 19.52 53.48 24.80
N LYS A 200 19.38 52.33 25.47
CA LYS A 200 18.09 51.66 25.76
C LYS A 200 17.22 51.35 24.52
N LYS A 201 17.74 51.50 23.29
CA LYS A 201 17.07 51.17 22.01
C LYS A 201 17.26 49.70 21.63
N LYS A 202 17.01 48.80 22.59
CA LYS A 202 17.24 47.36 22.43
C LYS A 202 16.26 46.69 21.45
N GLU A 203 15.18 47.36 21.08
CA GLU A 203 14.24 46.90 20.05
C GLU A 203 14.75 47.10 18.61
N GLU A 204 15.82 47.90 18.43
CA GLU A 204 16.45 48.20 17.14
C GLU A 204 17.66 47.29 16.83
N LEU A 205 17.95 46.28 17.67
CA LEU A 205 19.00 45.30 17.39
C LEU A 205 18.66 44.53 16.08
N PRO A 206 19.57 44.43 15.09
CA PRO A 206 19.31 43.75 13.83
C PRO A 206 18.81 42.32 14.08
N GLY A 207 17.85 41.89 13.25
CA GLY A 207 17.37 40.51 13.24
C GLY A 207 18.48 39.53 12.88
N LEU A 208 18.24 38.23 13.07
CA LEU A 208 19.15 37.19 12.60
C LEU A 208 19.45 37.39 11.10
N PRO A 209 20.65 37.00 10.59
CA PRO A 209 20.95 37.09 9.15
C PRO A 209 20.13 36.07 8.33
N PHE A 210 19.33 35.25 9.01
CA PHE A 210 18.41 34.27 8.45
C PHE A 210 16.98 34.82 8.38
N ARG A 211 16.25 34.37 7.35
CA ARG A 211 14.79 34.52 7.24
C ARG A 211 14.14 33.15 7.13
N ILE A 212 12.93 33.02 7.67
CA ILE A 212 12.13 31.79 7.52
C ILE A 212 11.28 31.87 6.25
N LEU A 213 11.38 30.87 5.38
CA LEU A 213 10.54 30.76 4.19
C LEU A 213 9.22 30.03 4.46
N GLU A 214 9.25 29.06 5.37
CA GLU A 214 8.13 28.17 5.67
C GLU A 214 8.33 27.50 7.04
N ILE A 215 7.22 27.28 7.75
CA ILE A 215 7.14 26.39 8.91
C ILE A 215 6.59 25.07 8.40
N ASN A 216 7.19 23.93 8.76
CA ASN A 216 6.71 22.60 8.40
C ASN A 216 6.25 21.91 9.69
N ALA A 217 4.95 22.01 10.00
CA ALA A 217 4.39 21.55 11.28
C ALA A 217 3.69 20.18 11.21
N GLY A 218 3.61 19.59 10.02
CA GLY A 218 3.07 18.24 9.80
C GLY A 218 4.08 17.13 10.06
N SER A 219 4.89 16.80 9.05
CA SER A 219 5.80 15.65 9.09
C SER A 219 7.16 15.98 8.46
N PRO A 220 7.97 16.87 9.09
CA PRO A 220 9.21 17.35 8.50
C PRO A 220 10.18 16.20 8.22
N SER A 221 10.71 16.14 7.00
CA SER A 221 11.58 15.08 6.48
C SER A 221 12.99 15.58 6.18
N GLY A 222 13.93 14.64 6.02
CA GLY A 222 15.32 14.87 5.62
C GLY A 222 16.37 14.70 6.73
N ALA A 223 15.98 14.34 7.95
CA ALA A 223 16.86 14.30 9.10
C ALA A 223 17.92 13.19 9.01
N SER A 224 17.54 12.01 8.52
CA SER A 224 18.49 10.91 8.35
C SER A 224 19.47 11.15 7.20
N ASN A 225 19.14 12.04 6.26
CA ASN A 225 19.91 12.24 5.04
C ASN A 225 21.27 12.86 5.35
N ASN A 226 21.33 13.91 6.18
CA ASN A 226 22.59 14.56 6.54
C ASN A 226 23.56 13.58 7.23
N MET A 227 23.06 12.73 8.14
CA MET A 227 23.88 11.67 8.77
C MET A 227 24.53 10.76 7.73
N ASN A 228 23.77 10.30 6.75
CA ASN A 228 24.28 9.42 5.71
C ASN A 228 25.24 10.13 4.74
N VAL A 229 24.99 11.40 4.42
CA VAL A 229 25.88 12.25 3.61
C VAL A 229 27.22 12.42 4.32
N LEU A 230 27.23 12.77 5.61
CA LEU A 230 28.44 12.93 6.41
C LEU A 230 29.26 11.64 6.50
N GLU A 231 28.61 10.50 6.77
CA GLU A 231 29.28 9.20 6.75
C GLU A 231 29.88 8.86 5.38
N GLY A 232 29.16 9.17 4.30
CA GLY A 232 29.61 8.91 2.94
C GLY A 232 30.80 9.78 2.52
N ILE A 233 30.85 11.01 3.01
CA ILE A 233 31.97 11.93 2.78
C ILE A 233 33.18 11.46 3.58
N TYR A 234 33.03 11.17 4.87
CA TYR A 234 34.13 10.71 5.70
C TYR A 234 34.72 9.38 5.20
N ALA A 235 33.88 8.47 4.72
CA ALA A 235 34.33 7.21 4.12
C ALA A 235 35.14 7.40 2.81
N GLN A 236 34.97 8.53 2.12
CA GLN A 236 35.71 8.85 0.90
C GLN A 236 36.96 9.67 1.16
N ASN A 237 36.84 10.71 1.99
CA ASN A 237 37.93 11.59 2.38
C ASN A 237 37.67 12.18 3.79
N PRO A 238 38.27 11.60 4.85
CA PRO A 238 38.14 12.08 6.23
C PRO A 238 38.58 13.54 6.46
N GLU A 239 39.61 13.99 5.72
CA GLU A 239 40.23 15.31 5.88
C GLU A 239 39.23 16.46 5.70
N ILE A 240 38.20 16.27 4.85
CA ILE A 240 37.14 17.25 4.61
C ILE A 240 36.42 17.63 5.91
N LEU A 241 36.20 16.68 6.83
CA LEU A 241 35.54 16.95 8.10
C LEU A 241 36.53 17.15 9.25
N ASP A 242 37.66 16.43 9.26
CA ASP A 242 38.68 16.57 10.32
C ASP A 242 39.29 17.97 10.34
N SER A 243 39.40 18.64 9.19
CA SER A 243 39.93 20.01 9.07
C SER A 243 39.05 21.10 9.68
N LEU A 244 37.79 20.79 10.02
CA LEU A 244 36.86 21.74 10.65
C LEU A 244 37.00 21.83 12.18
N GLY A 245 37.86 21.00 12.78
CA GLY A 245 38.05 20.96 14.24
C GLY A 245 36.90 20.26 14.97
N LYS A 246 36.50 20.79 16.13
CA LYS A 246 35.39 20.24 16.92
C LYS A 246 34.05 20.70 16.37
N VAL A 247 33.09 19.79 16.35
CA VAL A 247 31.73 19.99 15.81
C VAL A 247 30.69 19.47 16.78
N MET A 248 29.44 19.92 16.68
CA MET A 248 28.35 19.37 17.49
C MET A 248 27.93 17.98 17.00
N PRO A 249 27.59 17.04 17.89
CA PRO A 249 27.15 15.70 17.52
C PRO A 249 25.74 15.70 16.92
N ASN A 250 25.40 14.67 16.14
CA ASN A 250 24.03 14.48 15.69
C ASN A 250 23.16 13.87 16.81
N ASP A 251 22.37 14.70 17.47
CA ASP A 251 21.47 14.39 18.59
C ASP A 251 19.99 14.18 18.19
N HIS A 252 19.67 14.31 16.90
CA HIS A 252 18.30 14.35 16.39
C HIS A 252 17.43 13.17 16.87
N PHE A 253 17.94 11.95 16.72
CA PHE A 253 17.18 10.73 17.00
C PHE A 253 16.92 10.54 18.51
N GLU A 254 17.87 10.93 19.35
CA GLU A 254 17.73 10.88 20.81
C GLU A 254 16.66 11.88 21.28
N ILE A 255 16.72 13.12 20.76
CA ILE A 255 15.74 14.16 21.08
C ILE A 255 14.35 13.74 20.61
N LEU A 256 14.21 13.17 19.40
CA LEU A 256 12.95 12.66 18.87
C LEU A 256 12.32 11.62 19.82
N GLY A 257 13.09 10.60 20.21
CA GLY A 257 12.62 9.53 21.11
C GLY A 257 12.19 10.06 22.47
N ARG A 258 13.02 10.93 23.09
CA ARG A 258 12.70 11.57 24.37
C ARG A 258 11.46 12.45 24.28
N THR A 259 11.30 13.18 23.18
CA THR A 259 10.17 14.09 22.97
C THR A 259 8.86 13.33 22.95
N TYR A 260 8.72 12.31 22.09
CA TYR A 260 7.47 11.53 22.03
C TYR A 260 7.17 10.74 23.30
N LYS A 261 8.21 10.26 24.00
CA LYS A 261 8.04 9.68 25.34
C LYS A 261 7.43 10.69 26.30
N SER A 262 8.01 11.89 26.41
CA SER A 262 7.50 12.94 27.29
C SER A 262 6.08 13.41 26.92
N LEU A 263 5.75 13.46 25.63
CA LEU A 263 4.42 13.83 25.14
C LEU A 263 3.38 12.79 25.55
N GLY A 264 3.66 11.50 25.30
CA GLY A 264 2.79 10.41 25.71
C GLY A 264 2.59 10.36 27.23
N GLU A 265 3.68 10.42 28.00
CA GLU A 265 3.63 10.39 29.47
C GLU A 265 2.86 11.56 30.06
N SER A 266 3.11 12.78 29.58
CA SER A 266 2.47 13.99 30.10
C SER A 266 0.99 14.09 29.74
N TRP A 267 0.61 13.66 28.53
CA TRP A 267 -0.78 13.73 28.09
C TRP A 267 -1.63 12.62 28.68
N THR A 268 -1.11 11.39 28.71
CA THR A 268 -1.87 10.20 29.13
C THR A 268 -1.72 9.84 30.60
N ASN A 269 -0.75 10.43 31.29
CA ASN A 269 -0.32 10.06 32.64
C ASN A 269 0.12 8.58 32.77
N LYS A 270 0.57 7.95 31.66
CA LYS A 270 1.03 6.56 31.62
C LYS A 270 2.51 6.48 31.27
N LYS A 271 3.30 5.91 32.19
CA LYS A 271 4.76 5.72 32.03
C LYS A 271 5.16 4.40 31.35
N ASN A 272 4.28 3.41 31.38
CA ASN A 272 4.57 2.05 30.88
C ASN A 272 4.04 1.80 29.45
N GLY A 273 3.63 2.85 28.75
CA GLY A 273 3.13 2.73 27.37
C GLY A 273 4.24 2.85 26.34
N VAL A 274 3.92 2.45 25.11
CA VAL A 274 4.82 2.51 23.97
C VAL A 274 4.56 3.72 23.08
N GLN A 275 5.58 4.15 22.34
CA GLN A 275 5.49 5.23 21.35
C GLN A 275 5.68 4.64 19.94
N ILE A 276 4.81 5.06 19.03
CA ILE A 276 4.72 4.50 17.68
C ILE A 276 5.07 5.56 16.64
N LEU A 277 5.72 5.14 15.56
CA LEU A 277 5.83 5.88 14.32
C LEU A 277 4.83 5.27 13.32
N LEU A 278 3.84 6.05 12.90
CA LEU A 278 2.83 5.65 11.93
C LEU A 278 3.31 6.03 10.51
N PRO A 279 3.65 5.06 9.64
CA PRO A 279 4.26 5.29 8.33
C PRO A 279 3.20 5.45 7.22
N PRO A 280 3.54 6.09 6.09
CA PRO A 280 2.73 6.10 4.87
C PRO A 280 2.95 4.87 3.96
N GLY A 281 3.53 3.77 4.49
CA GLY A 281 3.89 2.55 3.75
C GLY A 281 5.28 2.57 3.07
N GLY A 282 5.85 1.38 2.80
CA GLY A 282 7.22 1.20 2.27
C GLY A 282 7.42 1.54 0.79
N GLN A 283 6.34 1.74 0.03
CA GLN A 283 6.39 2.28 -1.34
C GLN A 283 6.54 3.81 -1.37
N ASN A 284 6.34 4.50 -0.23
CA ASN A 284 6.52 5.93 -0.14
C ASN A 284 8.01 6.31 -0.28
N GLY A 285 8.30 7.39 -1.01
CA GLY A 285 9.66 7.89 -1.21
C GLY A 285 10.41 8.23 0.10
N ALA A 286 9.70 8.51 1.19
CA ALA A 286 10.29 8.78 2.50
C ALA A 286 10.50 7.53 3.38
N ALA A 287 10.03 6.35 2.97
CA ALA A 287 10.12 5.13 3.77
C ALA A 287 11.54 4.79 4.29
N PRO A 288 12.62 4.96 3.49
CA PRO A 288 13.99 4.67 3.95
C PRO A 288 14.45 5.55 5.12
N GLU A 289 14.02 6.82 5.13
CA GLU A 289 14.25 7.71 6.27
C GLU A 289 13.44 7.25 7.49
N ILE A 290 12.17 6.91 7.28
CA ILE A 290 11.24 6.56 8.36
C ILE A 290 11.76 5.36 9.18
N HIS A 291 12.29 4.33 8.53
CA HIS A 291 12.86 3.19 9.25
C HIS A 291 14.11 3.56 10.05
N GLN A 292 14.92 4.51 9.58
CA GLN A 292 16.06 5.02 10.33
C GLN A 292 15.60 5.87 11.53
N LEU A 293 14.59 6.71 11.35
CA LEU A 293 13.98 7.45 12.45
C LEU A 293 13.47 6.49 13.53
N ALA A 294 12.68 5.48 13.17
CA ALA A 294 12.20 4.46 14.11
C ALA A 294 13.36 3.72 14.81
N ALA A 295 14.31 3.17 14.04
CA ALA A 295 15.41 2.37 14.56
C ALA A 295 16.32 3.12 15.53
N TYR A 296 16.63 4.39 15.26
CA TYR A 296 17.58 5.17 16.07
C TYR A 296 16.91 6.01 17.17
N SER A 297 15.60 6.28 17.09
CA SER A 297 14.85 6.98 18.14
C SER A 297 14.16 6.04 19.14
N GLY A 298 13.98 4.77 18.78
CA GLY A 298 13.28 3.79 19.60
C GLY A 298 11.76 3.80 19.44
N LEU A 299 11.22 4.63 18.54
CA LEU A 299 9.81 4.59 18.16
C LEU A 299 9.51 3.28 17.40
N ILE A 300 8.37 2.66 17.72
CA ILE A 300 7.94 1.41 17.10
C ILE A 300 7.28 1.74 15.76
N TYR A 301 7.82 1.23 14.67
CA TYR A 301 7.17 1.33 13.35
C TYR A 301 5.94 0.41 13.33
N ALA A 302 4.73 0.96 13.20
CA ALA A 302 3.52 0.15 13.13
C ALA A 302 2.49 0.75 12.17
N GLU A 303 1.82 -0.11 11.43
CA GLU A 303 0.74 0.27 10.51
C GLU A 303 -0.56 0.55 11.27
N ALA A 304 -1.44 1.39 10.70
CA ALA A 304 -2.72 1.76 11.33
C ALA A 304 -3.60 0.54 11.63
N ASP A 305 -3.66 -0.43 10.70
CA ASP A 305 -4.44 -1.66 10.84
C ASP A 305 -3.97 -2.57 12.02
N GLN A 306 -2.79 -2.29 12.58
CA GLN A 306 -2.28 -2.97 13.79
C GLN A 306 -2.73 -2.27 15.08
N LEU A 307 -3.40 -1.13 14.99
CA LEU A 307 -3.89 -0.36 16.12
C LEU A 307 -5.38 -0.61 16.32
N TYR A 308 -5.82 -0.63 17.57
CA TYR A 308 -7.23 -0.74 17.92
C TYR A 308 -7.51 -0.04 19.25
N GLN A 309 -8.77 0.34 19.46
CA GLN A 309 -9.23 0.86 20.74
C GLN A 309 -9.76 -0.27 21.64
N ASP A 310 -9.29 -0.35 22.88
CA ASP A 310 -9.83 -1.26 23.89
C ASP A 310 -11.11 -0.71 24.56
N ASN A 311 -11.76 -1.52 25.38
CA ASN A 311 -13.01 -1.14 26.06
C ASN A 311 -12.85 0.03 27.06
N GLU A 312 -11.61 0.39 27.45
CA GLU A 312 -11.32 1.54 28.32
C GLU A 312 -11.01 2.83 27.52
N GLY A 313 -11.11 2.76 26.19
CA GLY A 313 -10.82 3.85 25.26
C GLY A 313 -9.34 4.03 24.94
N ASN A 314 -8.46 3.12 25.37
CA ASN A 314 -7.02 3.19 25.07
C ASN A 314 -6.72 2.61 23.71
N ILE A 315 -5.81 3.25 22.97
CA ILE A 315 -5.26 2.68 21.74
C ILE A 315 -4.18 1.66 22.10
N ARG A 316 -4.23 0.48 21.47
CA ARG A 316 -3.29 -0.64 21.68
C ARG A 316 -2.67 -1.08 20.36
N LEU A 317 -1.44 -1.59 20.46
CA LEU A 317 -0.71 -2.18 19.34
C LEU A 317 -0.84 -3.71 19.36
N ARG A 318 -1.30 -4.30 18.25
CA ARG A 318 -1.35 -5.75 18.08
C ARG A 318 0.05 -6.33 17.92
N THR A 319 0.43 -7.20 18.85
CA THR A 319 1.67 -7.96 18.79
C THR A 319 1.39 -9.44 18.65
N VAL A 320 2.41 -10.21 18.30
CA VAL A 320 2.33 -11.69 18.23
C VAL A 320 2.10 -12.36 19.58
N GLU A 321 1.98 -11.59 20.66
CA GLU A 321 1.70 -12.06 22.01
C GLU A 321 0.28 -11.70 22.46
N LYS A 322 -0.20 -12.40 23.50
CA LYS A 322 -1.56 -12.22 24.04
C LYS A 322 -1.81 -10.82 24.63
N HIS A 323 -0.77 -10.19 25.18
CA HIS A 323 -0.89 -8.89 25.86
C HIS A 323 -0.41 -7.75 24.96
N ASN A 324 -1.35 -7.00 24.40
CA ASN A 324 -1.07 -5.87 23.52
C ASN A 324 -0.77 -4.59 24.33
N PRO A 325 0.41 -3.95 24.12
CA PRO A 325 0.80 -2.76 24.87
C PRO A 325 -0.07 -1.55 24.53
N ILE A 326 -0.24 -0.68 25.52
CA ILE A 326 -0.93 0.61 25.37
C ILE A 326 -0.01 1.57 24.61
N VAL A 327 -0.56 2.21 23.58
CA VAL A 327 0.09 3.25 22.81
C VAL A 327 -0.20 4.58 23.47
N THR A 328 0.86 5.28 23.88
CA THR A 328 0.73 6.57 24.57
C THR A 328 1.03 7.75 23.66
N ALA A 329 1.85 7.56 22.62
CA ALA A 329 2.09 8.58 21.61
C ALA A 329 2.26 7.97 20.21
N ILE A 330 1.77 8.70 19.20
CA ILE A 330 1.96 8.41 17.77
C ILE A 330 2.70 9.58 17.14
N TYR A 331 3.88 9.32 16.56
CA TYR A 331 4.49 10.18 15.56
C TYR A 331 3.90 9.84 14.19
N SER A 332 2.95 10.65 13.72
CA SER A 332 2.32 10.44 12.42
C SER A 332 3.18 10.94 11.26
N ARG A 333 3.35 10.09 10.24
CA ARG A 333 3.90 10.45 8.92
C ARG A 333 2.84 10.39 7.81
N VAL A 334 1.56 10.24 8.18
CA VAL A 334 0.40 10.35 7.29
C VAL A 334 -0.37 11.64 7.59
N ASN A 335 -1.21 12.10 6.66
CA ASN A 335 -2.08 13.24 6.91
C ASN A 335 -3.04 12.92 8.08
N ALA A 336 -3.35 13.93 8.89
CA ALA A 336 -4.13 13.73 10.12
C ALA A 336 -5.56 13.28 9.84
N ASP A 337 -6.20 13.78 8.78
CA ASP A 337 -7.53 13.38 8.31
C ASP A 337 -7.62 11.89 7.97
N SER A 338 -6.54 11.29 7.48
CA SER A 338 -6.46 9.88 7.15
C SER A 338 -6.46 9.01 8.41
N ALA A 339 -5.71 9.42 9.44
CA ALA A 339 -5.66 8.70 10.72
C ALA A 339 -6.90 8.95 11.60
N LEU A 340 -7.46 10.16 11.52
CA LEU A 340 -8.67 10.59 12.25
C LEU A 340 -9.97 10.25 11.51
N TYR A 341 -9.90 9.64 10.32
CA TYR A 341 -11.06 9.33 9.49
C TYR A 341 -12.14 8.63 10.31
N ASP A 342 -13.30 9.27 10.40
CA ASP A 342 -14.42 8.85 11.22
C ASP A 342 -15.71 9.43 10.59
N PRO A 343 -16.44 8.64 9.79
CA PRO A 343 -17.63 9.11 9.09
C PRO A 343 -18.76 9.47 10.06
N ASP A 344 -18.83 8.83 11.24
CA ASP A 344 -19.84 9.13 12.26
C ASP A 344 -19.63 10.52 12.89
N LYS A 345 -18.41 11.06 12.78
CA LYS A 345 -18.04 12.42 13.25
C LYS A 345 -17.88 13.44 12.13
N ASN A 346 -18.25 13.09 10.90
CA ASN A 346 -18.02 13.89 9.70
C ASN A 346 -16.55 14.27 9.49
N ILE A 347 -15.63 13.35 9.77
CA ILE A 347 -14.20 13.50 9.44
C ILE A 347 -13.90 12.60 8.25
N PHE A 348 -13.80 13.23 7.08
CA PHE A 348 -13.48 12.57 5.82
C PHE A 348 -12.06 12.91 5.39
N MET A 349 -11.44 12.04 4.57
CA MET A 349 -10.21 12.41 3.88
C MET A 349 -10.51 13.58 2.94
N LYS A 350 -9.58 14.51 2.87
CA LYS A 350 -9.71 15.69 2.00
C LYS A 350 -8.60 15.70 0.97
N ASP A 351 -8.93 16.22 -0.19
CA ASP A 351 -7.90 16.57 -1.15
C ASP A 351 -7.03 17.69 -0.53
N PRO A 352 -5.69 17.53 -0.51
CA PRO A 352 -4.82 18.51 0.12
C PRO A 352 -4.84 19.88 -0.56
N ASP A 353 -5.19 19.95 -1.85
CA ASP A 353 -5.13 21.14 -2.68
C ASP A 353 -6.47 21.89 -2.75
N SER A 354 -7.62 21.19 -2.71
CA SER A 354 -8.94 21.82 -2.69
C SER A 354 -9.60 21.88 -1.31
N ALA A 355 -9.11 21.09 -0.34
CA ALA A 355 -9.75 20.83 0.96
C ALA A 355 -11.15 20.20 0.87
N GLU A 356 -11.58 19.78 -0.31
CA GLU A 356 -12.85 19.08 -0.52
C GLU A 356 -12.75 17.61 -0.08
N PRO A 357 -13.85 17.01 0.42
CA PRO A 357 -13.87 15.59 0.74
C PRO A 357 -13.54 14.73 -0.48
N LEU A 358 -12.70 13.73 -0.29
CA LEU A 358 -12.45 12.70 -1.29
C LEU A 358 -13.64 11.73 -1.32
N TYR A 359 -14.22 11.56 -2.51
CA TYR A 359 -15.31 10.63 -2.74
C TYR A 359 -14.84 9.40 -3.50
N LEU A 360 -15.55 8.30 -3.27
CA LEU A 360 -15.38 7.08 -4.01
C LEU A 360 -15.74 7.28 -5.49
N ARG A 361 -14.88 6.76 -6.38
CA ARG A 361 -15.04 6.85 -7.84
C ARG A 361 -14.94 5.47 -8.49
N ASP A 362 -15.82 5.21 -9.45
CA ASP A 362 -15.72 4.08 -10.38
C ASP A 362 -14.69 4.45 -11.46
N SER A 363 -13.51 3.83 -11.42
CA SER A 363 -12.43 4.12 -12.39
C SER A 363 -12.74 3.59 -13.80
N PHE A 364 -13.73 2.72 -13.96
CA PHE A 364 -14.11 2.16 -15.26
C PHE A 364 -15.03 3.09 -16.04
N ILE A 365 -15.93 3.78 -15.36
CA ILE A 365 -16.86 4.74 -15.97
C ILE A 365 -16.30 6.15 -15.78
N LYS A 366 -15.99 6.84 -16.88
CA LYS A 366 -15.49 8.22 -16.81
C LYS A 366 -16.63 9.22 -16.78
N ASP A 367 -16.46 10.29 -16.02
CA ASP A 367 -17.30 11.49 -16.07
C ASP A 367 -16.88 12.42 -17.22
N GLU A 368 -17.54 13.58 -17.33
CA GLU A 368 -17.29 14.59 -18.37
C GLU A 368 -15.87 15.17 -18.29
N GLU A 369 -15.22 15.08 -17.13
CA GLU A 369 -13.84 15.55 -16.90
C GLU A 369 -12.80 14.45 -17.22
N GLY A 370 -13.26 13.24 -17.59
CA GLY A 370 -12.41 12.10 -17.90
C GLY A 370 -11.88 11.36 -16.67
N GLU A 371 -12.38 11.70 -15.48
CA GLU A 371 -12.10 11.08 -14.18
C GLU A 371 -13.12 9.99 -13.85
N GLY A 372 -12.83 9.10 -12.90
CA GLY A 372 -13.78 8.04 -12.53
C GLY A 372 -15.08 8.61 -11.94
N LYS A 373 -16.24 8.12 -12.38
CA LYS A 373 -17.56 8.62 -11.96
C LYS A 373 -17.76 8.42 -10.46
N ILE A 374 -18.18 9.47 -9.76
CA ILE A 374 -18.46 9.40 -8.32
C ILE A 374 -19.56 8.38 -8.04
N ILE A 375 -19.31 7.49 -7.08
CA ILE A 375 -20.29 6.50 -6.62
C ILE A 375 -21.22 7.16 -5.60
N LEU A 376 -22.52 7.01 -5.83
CA LEU A 376 -23.59 7.55 -5.00
C LEU A 376 -24.22 6.43 -4.16
N ASP A 377 -24.68 6.76 -2.96
CA ASP A 377 -25.49 5.86 -2.14
C ASP A 377 -26.94 5.72 -2.66
N GLU A 378 -27.76 4.87 -2.01
CA GLU A 378 -29.17 4.66 -2.37
C GLU A 378 -30.03 5.94 -2.34
N LYS A 379 -29.53 7.02 -1.71
CA LYS A 379 -30.19 8.33 -1.59
C LYS A 379 -29.62 9.37 -2.55
N GLY A 380 -28.69 8.98 -3.42
CA GLY A 380 -28.04 9.86 -4.39
C GLY A 380 -26.91 10.73 -3.80
N LYS A 381 -26.43 10.45 -2.59
CA LYS A 381 -25.32 11.20 -1.96
C LYS A 381 -23.96 10.58 -2.32
N PRO A 382 -22.92 11.37 -2.63
CA PRO A 382 -21.57 10.86 -2.82
C PRO A 382 -21.06 10.06 -1.62
N LEU A 383 -20.53 8.86 -1.89
CA LEU A 383 -19.92 8.02 -0.87
C LEU A 383 -18.49 8.50 -0.56
N PRO A 384 -18.17 8.86 0.70
CA PRO A 384 -16.81 9.26 1.07
C PRO A 384 -15.81 8.13 0.85
N GLN A 385 -14.63 8.46 0.33
CA GLN A 385 -13.55 7.50 0.21
C GLN A 385 -13.07 7.08 1.61
N GLN A 386 -13.01 5.78 1.87
CA GLN A 386 -12.51 5.21 3.12
C GLN A 386 -10.99 5.41 3.26
N SER A 387 -10.50 5.63 4.48
CA SER A 387 -9.06 5.72 4.73
C SER A 387 -8.46 4.38 5.15
N SER A 388 -7.44 3.93 4.44
CA SER A 388 -6.62 2.79 4.86
C SER A 388 -5.79 3.04 6.13
N TYR A 389 -5.75 4.28 6.62
CA TYR A 389 -4.98 4.68 7.80
C TYR A 389 -5.84 5.00 9.01
N ALA A 390 -7.17 4.83 8.91
CA ALA A 390 -8.10 5.14 9.98
C ALA A 390 -7.76 4.36 11.26
N ILE A 391 -7.69 5.05 12.39
CA ILE A 391 -7.50 4.44 13.70
C ILE A 391 -8.82 4.57 14.47
N PRO A 392 -9.55 3.46 14.71
CA PRO A 392 -10.86 3.51 15.34
C PRO A 392 -10.84 4.23 16.70
N GLY A 393 -11.78 5.16 16.91
CA GLY A 393 -11.97 5.89 18.17
C GLY A 393 -10.85 6.89 18.52
N LEU A 394 -9.94 7.21 17.59
CA LEU A 394 -8.76 8.03 17.86
C LEU A 394 -9.11 9.44 18.34
N VAL A 395 -10.14 10.09 17.76
CA VAL A 395 -10.58 11.44 18.16
C VAL A 395 -10.95 11.47 19.66
N ASP A 396 -11.76 10.52 20.11
CA ASP A 396 -12.16 10.45 21.53
C ASP A 396 -10.97 10.09 22.41
N ALA A 397 -10.10 9.18 21.96
CA ALA A 397 -8.91 8.81 22.71
C ALA A 397 -7.97 10.01 22.92
N ILE A 398 -7.84 10.90 21.93
CA ILE A 398 -7.09 12.15 22.07
C ILE A 398 -7.74 13.04 23.12
N ILE A 399 -9.03 13.38 22.94
CA ILE A 399 -9.77 14.31 23.81
C ILE A 399 -9.81 13.81 25.27
N ASN A 400 -9.96 12.50 25.46
CA ASN A 400 -10.04 11.85 26.77
C ASN A 400 -8.67 11.49 27.36
N LYS A 401 -7.58 12.09 26.88
CA LYS A 401 -6.23 11.91 27.43
C LYS A 401 -5.77 10.44 27.45
N LYS A 402 -6.18 9.66 26.45
CA LYS A 402 -5.78 8.24 26.30
C LYS A 402 -4.60 8.04 25.37
N ILE A 403 -4.37 8.97 24.44
CA ILE A 403 -3.25 8.93 23.48
C ILE A 403 -2.84 10.34 23.03
N TYR A 404 -1.54 10.55 22.84
CA TYR A 404 -0.99 11.70 22.11
C TYR A 404 -0.84 11.37 20.62
N MET A 405 -1.37 12.20 19.74
CA MET A 405 -1.15 12.15 18.30
C MET A 405 -0.35 13.37 17.82
N GLY A 406 0.78 13.09 17.18
CA GLY A 406 1.59 14.07 16.47
C GLY A 406 1.01 14.43 15.10
N GLY A 407 1.39 15.61 14.59
CA GLY A 407 0.94 16.10 13.27
C GLY A 407 -0.36 16.93 13.27
N LEU A 408 -0.97 17.17 14.44
CA LEU A 408 -2.16 18.03 14.58
C LEU A 408 -1.84 19.54 14.49
N ASN A 409 -0.60 19.90 14.19
CA ASN A 409 -0.12 21.28 14.23
C ASN A 409 -0.29 22.04 12.90
N ARG A 410 -0.68 21.33 11.82
CA ARG A 410 -0.60 21.81 10.43
C ARG A 410 -1.45 23.05 10.16
N ILE A 411 -2.48 23.33 10.96
CA ILE A 411 -3.20 24.61 10.81
C ILE A 411 -2.28 25.83 10.95
N LEU A 412 -1.14 25.71 11.65
CA LEU A 412 -0.15 26.77 11.84
C LEU A 412 0.95 26.82 10.77
N ASP A 413 1.01 25.85 9.84
CA ASP A 413 1.92 25.91 8.68
C ASP A 413 1.31 26.61 7.46
N ASN A 414 0.08 27.12 7.58
CA ASN A 414 -0.56 27.90 6.53
C ASN A 414 0.26 29.17 6.21
N LYS A 415 0.63 29.28 4.92
CA LYS A 415 1.51 30.33 4.39
C LYS A 415 0.93 31.75 4.54
N ILE A 416 -0.39 31.91 4.55
CA ILE A 416 -1.07 33.22 4.69
C ILE A 416 -0.82 33.82 6.08
N ILE A 417 -0.85 32.99 7.11
CA ILE A 417 -0.80 33.45 8.51
C ILE A 417 0.62 33.45 9.08
N LEU A 418 1.65 33.06 8.31
CA LEU A 418 3.04 32.98 8.77
C LEU A 418 3.54 34.30 9.39
N ALA A 419 3.28 35.43 8.73
CA ALA A 419 3.65 36.75 9.23
C ALA A 419 2.87 37.12 10.49
N THR A 420 1.56 36.83 10.53
CA THR A 420 0.72 37.04 11.71
C THR A 420 1.25 36.26 12.91
N LEU A 421 1.57 34.97 12.70
CA LEU A 421 2.10 34.10 13.74
C LEU A 421 3.46 34.57 14.27
N THR A 422 4.39 34.92 13.39
CA THR A 422 5.74 35.37 13.79
C THR A 422 5.75 36.76 14.45
N HIS A 423 4.79 37.64 14.11
CA HIS A 423 4.74 39.00 14.65
C HIS A 423 3.91 39.13 15.93
N TYR A 424 2.71 38.53 15.98
CA TYR A 424 1.74 38.74 17.06
C TYR A 424 1.81 37.68 18.15
N ALA A 425 2.07 36.40 17.82
CA ALA A 425 2.05 35.33 18.81
C ALA A 425 3.11 35.52 19.93
N PRO A 426 4.38 35.89 19.64
CA PRO A 426 5.37 36.14 20.69
C PRO A 426 5.02 37.31 21.62
N LYS A 427 4.32 38.32 21.09
CA LYS A 427 3.85 39.46 21.89
C LYS A 427 2.72 39.02 22.83
N PHE A 428 1.71 38.32 22.30
CA PHE A 428 0.57 37.84 23.08
C PHE A 428 0.97 36.83 24.16
N PHE A 429 1.89 35.90 23.85
CA PHE A 429 2.36 34.87 24.77
C PHE A 429 3.65 35.24 25.53
N LYS A 430 3.97 36.54 25.65
CA LYS A 430 5.16 37.04 26.35
C LYS A 430 5.37 36.42 27.73
N GLN A 431 4.30 36.36 28.54
CA GLN A 431 4.38 35.77 29.89
C GLN A 431 4.74 34.28 29.88
N ARG A 432 4.33 33.52 28.84
CA ARG A 432 4.70 32.10 28.71
C ARG A 432 6.18 31.96 28.35
N ILE A 433 6.70 32.84 27.50
CA ILE A 433 8.13 32.89 27.14
C ILE A 433 8.97 33.19 28.39
N GLU A 434 8.59 34.20 29.18
CA GLU A 434 9.30 34.58 30.40
C GLU A 434 9.26 33.48 31.47
N LYS A 435 8.10 32.81 31.64
CA LYS A 435 7.96 31.64 32.53
C LYS A 435 8.82 30.45 32.11
N ALA A 436 9.15 30.32 30.83
CA ALA A 436 10.08 29.30 30.32
C ALA A 436 11.56 29.68 30.52
N GLY A 437 11.85 30.80 31.19
CA GLY A 437 13.22 31.28 31.45
C GLY A 437 13.86 32.02 30.27
N LEU A 438 13.10 32.37 29.24
CA LEU A 438 13.59 33.06 28.05
C LEU A 438 13.25 34.56 28.08
N LYS A 439 14.14 35.40 27.54
CA LYS A 439 13.88 36.83 27.39
C LYS A 439 12.85 37.06 26.29
N SER A 440 11.84 37.89 26.54
CA SER A 440 10.79 38.19 25.56
C SER A 440 11.25 39.08 24.38
N PHE A 441 12.45 39.65 24.46
CA PHE A 441 13.06 40.54 23.46
C PHE A 441 14.35 39.93 22.86
N GLY A 442 15.01 40.62 21.92
CA GLY A 442 16.21 40.13 21.23
C GLY A 442 15.93 39.39 19.93
N ALA A 443 16.80 38.46 19.53
CA ALA A 443 16.77 37.76 18.23
C ALA A 443 15.39 37.17 17.88
N LYS A 444 14.93 37.38 16.65
CA LYS A 444 13.66 36.88 16.12
C LYS A 444 13.88 36.18 14.79
N ILE A 445 13.14 35.11 14.55
CA ILE A 445 12.99 34.50 13.23
C ILE A 445 11.77 35.15 12.58
N LEU A 446 12.00 35.88 11.48
CA LEU A 446 10.96 36.58 10.74
C LEU A 446 10.99 36.12 9.28
N PRO A 447 9.83 36.05 8.61
CA PRO A 447 9.82 35.86 7.17
C PRO A 447 10.36 37.12 6.47
N PRO A 448 10.69 37.04 5.17
CA PRO A 448 10.80 38.23 4.35
C PRO A 448 9.51 39.06 4.40
N GLN A 449 9.57 40.31 3.93
CA GLN A 449 8.39 41.17 3.92
C GLN A 449 7.21 40.47 3.24
N THR A 450 6.05 40.47 3.89
CA THR A 450 4.81 39.87 3.36
C THR A 450 3.74 40.94 3.20
N LEU A 451 2.82 40.74 2.27
CA LEU A 451 1.61 41.53 2.15
C LEU A 451 0.39 40.73 2.60
N PRO A 452 -0.65 41.37 3.17
CA PRO A 452 -1.91 40.69 3.44
C PRO A 452 -2.57 40.27 2.10
N PRO A 453 -3.39 39.22 2.08
CA PRO A 453 -3.97 38.69 0.85
C PRO A 453 -5.19 39.53 0.42
N THR A 454 -4.96 40.77 -0.02
CA THR A 454 -5.99 41.75 -0.38
C THR A 454 -5.82 42.30 -1.79
N LYS A 455 -6.86 42.96 -2.33
CA LYS A 455 -6.80 43.61 -3.65
C LYS A 455 -5.74 44.70 -3.71
N GLU A 456 -5.58 45.51 -2.66
CA GLU A 456 -4.57 46.56 -2.59
C GLU A 456 -3.15 45.98 -2.65
N SER A 457 -2.96 44.81 -2.05
CA SER A 457 -1.67 44.10 -2.11
C SER A 457 -1.38 43.58 -3.52
N VAL A 458 -2.39 43.11 -4.23
CA VAL A 458 -2.26 42.74 -5.65
C VAL A 458 -1.90 43.96 -6.50
N ASP A 459 -2.50 45.14 -6.25
CA ASP A 459 -2.13 46.37 -6.96
C ASP A 459 -0.67 46.76 -6.76
N ILE A 460 -0.11 46.52 -5.56
CA ILE A 460 1.32 46.70 -5.29
C ILE A 460 2.16 45.71 -6.12
N ILE A 461 1.74 44.43 -6.17
CA ILE A 461 2.45 43.39 -6.93
C ILE A 461 2.45 43.71 -8.42
N LEU A 462 1.32 44.14 -8.99
CA LEU A 462 1.18 44.45 -10.42
C LEU A 462 2.10 45.58 -10.89
N LYS A 463 2.42 46.55 -10.01
CA LYS A 463 3.35 47.64 -10.32
C LYS A 463 4.78 47.15 -10.50
N ASN A 464 5.19 46.11 -9.76
CA ASN A 464 6.53 45.54 -9.88
C ASN A 464 6.54 44.03 -9.58
N PRO A 465 6.05 43.18 -10.50
CA PRO A 465 5.84 41.75 -10.23
C PRO A 465 7.12 41.00 -9.88
N ASP A 466 8.27 41.42 -10.42
CA ASP A 466 9.54 40.71 -10.28
C ASP A 466 10.13 40.77 -8.85
N GLU A 467 9.60 41.61 -7.98
CA GLU A 467 10.00 41.70 -6.57
C GLU A 467 9.20 40.76 -5.66
N TRP A 468 8.29 39.95 -6.21
CA TRP A 468 7.36 39.16 -5.42
C TRP A 468 7.40 37.66 -5.73
N VAL A 469 7.11 36.89 -4.68
CA VAL A 469 6.84 35.46 -4.69
C VAL A 469 5.39 35.26 -4.27
N VAL A 470 4.61 34.65 -5.15
CA VAL A 470 3.22 34.28 -4.87
C VAL A 470 3.21 32.81 -4.45
N LYS A 471 2.54 32.51 -3.33
CA LYS A 471 2.44 31.14 -2.81
C LYS A 471 0.98 30.72 -2.65
N ALA A 472 0.58 29.66 -3.33
CA ALA A 472 -0.69 28.98 -3.05
C ALA A 472 -0.54 28.13 -1.78
N PRO A 473 -1.29 28.39 -0.70
CA PRO A 473 -1.19 27.64 0.54
C PRO A 473 -1.58 26.17 0.38
N SER A 474 -2.58 25.90 -0.45
CA SER A 474 -3.16 24.57 -0.62
C SER A 474 -2.26 23.63 -1.42
N LEU A 475 -1.51 24.14 -2.40
CA LEU A 475 -0.61 23.32 -3.23
C LEU A 475 0.65 22.86 -2.47
N ALA A 476 0.87 21.54 -2.43
CA ALA A 476 2.02 20.91 -1.79
C ALA A 476 3.31 20.89 -2.66
N GLY A 477 4.45 20.55 -2.05
CA GLY A 477 5.66 20.09 -2.77
C GLY A 477 6.39 21.12 -3.65
N GLY A 478 6.04 22.42 -3.55
CA GLY A 478 6.62 23.49 -4.36
C GLY A 478 5.89 23.78 -5.68
N GLN A 479 4.80 23.07 -5.98
CA GLN A 479 3.97 23.35 -7.18
C GLN A 479 3.24 24.70 -7.09
N GLY A 480 2.91 25.14 -5.88
CA GLY A 480 2.29 26.45 -5.62
C GLY A 480 3.26 27.55 -5.22
N VAL A 481 4.54 27.51 -5.59
CA VAL A 481 5.49 28.60 -5.30
C VAL A 481 5.93 29.25 -6.61
N TYR A 482 5.41 30.45 -6.85
CA TYR A 482 5.63 31.23 -8.07
C TYR A 482 6.61 32.36 -7.81
N ILE A 483 7.87 32.17 -8.17
CA ILE A 483 8.88 33.23 -8.15
C ILE A 483 8.73 34.02 -9.45
N LEU A 484 7.96 35.10 -9.42
CA LEU A 484 7.50 35.81 -10.63
C LEU A 484 8.67 36.24 -11.54
N LYS A 485 9.79 36.69 -10.96
CA LYS A 485 11.03 37.02 -11.69
C LYS A 485 11.59 35.91 -12.59
N THR A 486 11.34 34.65 -12.24
CA THR A 486 11.88 33.48 -12.95
C THR A 486 10.94 32.90 -14.00
N MET A 487 9.70 33.39 -14.06
CA MET A 487 8.65 32.82 -14.88
C MET A 487 8.63 33.40 -16.30
N PRO A 488 8.27 32.58 -17.31
CA PRO A 488 7.94 33.09 -18.65
C PRO A 488 6.79 34.10 -18.60
N LYS A 489 6.77 35.06 -19.54
CA LYS A 489 5.78 36.15 -19.58
C LYS A 489 4.34 35.65 -19.53
N ALA A 490 3.98 34.66 -20.36
CA ALA A 490 2.63 34.09 -20.39
C ALA A 490 2.19 33.48 -19.05
N GLN A 491 3.03 32.65 -18.42
CA GLN A 491 2.73 32.04 -17.12
C GLN A 491 2.65 33.09 -16.00
N LYS A 492 3.47 34.14 -16.07
CA LYS A 492 3.43 35.26 -15.12
C LYS A 492 2.10 35.99 -15.24
N GLU A 493 1.66 36.32 -16.44
CA GLU A 493 0.37 37.00 -16.70
C GLU A 493 -0.82 36.16 -16.24
N GLU A 494 -0.77 34.85 -16.40
CA GLU A 494 -1.78 33.92 -15.89
C GLU A 494 -1.90 33.99 -14.36
N ILE A 495 -0.78 33.86 -13.64
CA ILE A 495 -0.77 33.98 -12.17
C ILE A 495 -1.23 35.37 -11.71
N LEU A 496 -0.83 36.43 -12.42
CA LEU A 496 -1.27 37.80 -12.09
C LEU A 496 -2.79 37.97 -12.26
N LYS A 497 -3.42 37.32 -13.25
CA LYS A 497 -4.88 37.30 -13.40
C LYS A 497 -5.57 36.51 -12.29
N GLU A 498 -5.01 35.35 -11.91
CA GLU A 498 -5.54 34.53 -10.83
C GLU A 498 -5.54 35.27 -9.48
N ILE A 499 -4.43 35.92 -9.11
CA ILE A 499 -4.37 36.68 -7.85
C ILE A 499 -5.29 37.91 -7.85
N GLN A 500 -5.54 38.54 -9.01
CA GLN A 500 -6.52 39.62 -9.11
C GLN A 500 -7.95 39.12 -8.87
N LYS A 501 -8.27 37.92 -9.35
CA LYS A 501 -9.60 37.31 -9.21
C LYS A 501 -9.86 36.84 -7.77
N LYS A 502 -8.88 36.23 -7.13
CA LYS A 502 -8.99 35.66 -5.78
C LYS A 502 -7.75 35.98 -4.93
N PRO A 503 -7.58 37.24 -4.48
CA PRO A 503 -6.40 37.63 -3.71
C PRO A 503 -6.26 36.85 -2.38
N GLN A 504 -7.37 36.48 -1.76
CA GLN A 504 -7.43 35.77 -0.48
C GLN A 504 -6.85 34.35 -0.53
N ASP A 505 -6.76 33.73 -1.72
CA ASP A 505 -6.31 32.34 -1.89
C ASP A 505 -4.77 32.23 -1.89
N TYR A 506 -4.03 33.34 -1.83
CA TYR A 506 -2.58 33.37 -2.01
C TYR A 506 -1.86 34.11 -0.89
N ALA A 507 -0.67 33.63 -0.54
CA ALA A 507 0.27 34.35 0.31
C ALA A 507 1.29 35.11 -0.54
N TYR A 508 1.55 36.35 -0.18
CA TYR A 508 2.48 37.24 -0.89
C TYR A 508 3.72 37.50 -0.05
N GLN A 509 4.89 37.18 -0.62
CA GLN A 509 6.17 37.35 0.04
C GLN A 509 7.15 38.04 -0.90
N GLN A 510 7.90 39.01 -0.39
CA GLN A 510 8.95 39.68 -1.15
C GLN A 510 10.05 38.67 -1.52
N LEU A 511 10.52 38.79 -2.76
CA LEU A 511 11.64 38.03 -3.27
C LEU A 511 12.93 38.44 -2.54
N VAL A 512 13.61 37.46 -1.95
CA VAL A 512 14.92 37.67 -1.31
C VAL A 512 16.03 36.95 -2.07
N LYS A 513 17.22 37.55 -2.03
CA LYS A 513 18.42 37.00 -2.64
C LYS A 513 19.02 35.95 -1.71
N ILE A 514 18.51 34.72 -1.81
CA ILE A 514 18.98 33.60 -0.99
C ILE A 514 20.44 33.26 -1.27
N ALA A 515 21.17 32.91 -0.21
CA ALA A 515 22.58 32.58 -0.28
C ALA A 515 22.88 31.36 -1.16
N ARG A 516 24.10 31.33 -1.70
CA ARG A 516 24.58 30.27 -2.60
C ARG A 516 25.63 29.37 -1.97
N ILE A 517 25.78 28.17 -2.53
CA ILE A 517 26.91 27.26 -2.31
C ILE A 517 27.58 26.90 -3.63
N PRO A 518 28.92 26.74 -3.66
CA PRO A 518 29.63 26.19 -4.81
C PRO A 518 29.28 24.71 -5.02
N VAL A 519 28.88 24.31 -6.22
CA VAL A 519 28.67 22.90 -6.59
C VAL A 519 29.39 22.60 -7.89
N ALA A 520 30.26 21.59 -7.88
CA ALA A 520 30.98 21.17 -9.07
C ALA A 520 30.01 20.51 -10.07
N VAL A 521 29.96 21.03 -11.30
CA VAL A 521 29.12 20.53 -12.38
C VAL A 521 29.94 20.27 -13.63
N GLN A 522 29.45 19.38 -14.49
CA GLN A 522 30.01 19.14 -15.82
C GLN A 522 29.00 19.58 -16.86
N ARG A 523 29.40 20.48 -17.77
CA ARG A 523 28.60 20.91 -18.92
C ARG A 523 29.32 20.55 -20.21
N LYS A 524 28.58 20.08 -21.22
CA LYS A 524 29.17 19.64 -22.50
C LYS A 524 30.04 20.74 -23.15
N ALA A 525 29.59 21.99 -23.13
CA ALA A 525 30.27 23.12 -23.77
C ALA A 525 31.31 23.83 -22.88
N GLU A 526 31.18 23.76 -21.55
CA GLU A 526 31.99 24.57 -20.60
C GLU A 526 32.97 23.71 -19.76
N GLY A 527 32.98 22.39 -19.94
CA GLY A 527 33.79 21.48 -19.14
C GLY A 527 33.33 21.40 -17.68
N TYR A 528 34.29 21.27 -16.77
CA TYR A 528 34.03 21.26 -15.32
C TYR A 528 34.09 22.68 -14.76
N LYS A 529 33.07 23.09 -14.01
CA LYS A 529 33.04 24.38 -13.31
C LYS A 529 32.27 24.31 -12.00
N PHE A 530 32.48 25.30 -11.13
CA PHE A 530 31.59 25.53 -10.00
C PHE A 530 30.36 26.33 -10.45
N ALA A 531 29.18 25.83 -10.11
CA ALA A 531 27.93 26.57 -10.20
C ALA A 531 27.53 27.07 -8.80
N ASN A 532 27.09 28.33 -8.69
CA ASN A 532 26.66 28.92 -7.43
C ASN A 532 25.16 28.70 -7.23
N LEU A 533 24.81 27.58 -6.58
CA LEU A 533 23.42 27.13 -6.47
C LEU A 533 22.77 27.70 -5.20
N ALA A 534 21.51 28.13 -5.32
CA ALA A 534 20.69 28.55 -4.17
C ALA A 534 20.65 27.43 -3.15
N ALA A 535 20.80 27.76 -1.87
CA ALA A 535 20.68 26.78 -0.80
C ALA A 535 19.90 27.29 0.40
N ASP A 536 19.11 26.40 0.98
CA ASP A 536 18.42 26.60 2.25
C ASP A 536 18.84 25.59 3.30
N ILE A 537 18.52 25.88 4.56
CA ILE A 537 18.81 25.02 5.70
C ILE A 537 17.49 24.69 6.38
N ARG A 538 17.07 23.43 6.27
CA ARG A 538 15.95 22.89 7.06
C ARG A 538 16.46 22.41 8.41
N THR A 539 15.94 23.00 9.46
CA THR A 539 16.28 22.67 10.86
C THR A 539 15.08 22.08 11.58
N TRP A 540 15.29 21.34 12.67
CA TRP A 540 14.21 20.72 13.44
C TRP A 540 14.19 21.22 14.88
N VAL A 541 13.00 21.60 15.33
CA VAL A 541 12.73 22.00 16.70
C VAL A 541 11.74 21.02 17.32
N PHE A 542 12.12 20.44 18.44
CA PHE A 542 11.34 19.48 19.19
C PHE A 542 10.78 20.12 20.44
N PHE A 543 9.51 19.84 20.77
CA PHE A 543 8.92 20.38 21.99
C PHE A 543 8.20 19.27 22.77
N GLY A 544 8.86 18.80 23.83
CA GLY A 544 8.30 17.78 24.73
C GLY A 544 7.08 18.23 25.53
N GLY A 545 6.51 17.29 26.27
CA GLY A 545 5.40 17.54 27.20
C GLY A 545 5.86 17.77 28.64
N GLY A 546 4.96 18.29 29.48
CA GLY A 546 5.21 18.60 30.89
C GLY A 546 5.48 20.09 31.19
N LYS A 547 5.39 20.46 32.48
CA LYS A 547 5.39 21.86 32.93
C LYS A 547 6.71 22.61 32.66
N ASN A 548 7.83 21.90 32.67
CA ASN A 548 9.18 22.46 32.50
C ASN A 548 9.77 22.19 31.10
N ALA A 549 8.97 21.68 30.16
CA ALA A 549 9.46 21.44 28.81
C ALA A 549 9.79 22.78 28.13
N ILE A 550 10.96 22.85 27.49
CA ILE A 550 11.39 23.96 26.65
C ILE A 550 11.67 23.38 25.26
N PRO A 551 11.32 24.08 24.16
CA PRO A 551 11.67 23.61 22.83
C PRO A 551 13.18 23.44 22.69
N GLN A 552 13.63 22.46 21.93
CA GLN A 552 15.03 22.18 21.69
C GLN A 552 15.28 22.05 20.19
N MET A 553 16.25 22.78 19.66
CA MET A 553 16.66 22.66 18.27
C MET A 553 17.73 21.56 18.16
N SER A 554 17.56 20.63 17.22
CA SER A 554 18.58 19.60 17.00
C SER A 554 19.84 20.20 16.36
N HIS A 555 21.01 19.66 16.72
CA HIS A 555 22.29 19.98 16.08
C HIS A 555 22.44 19.36 14.66
N ASN A 556 21.33 18.92 14.07
CA ASN A 556 21.26 18.39 12.72
C ASN A 556 20.42 19.34 11.84
N ALA A 557 20.82 19.50 10.58
CA ALA A 557 20.06 20.21 9.57
C ALA A 557 20.18 19.51 8.21
N LEU A 558 19.23 19.74 7.31
CA LEU A 558 19.34 19.36 5.91
C LEU A 558 19.58 20.61 5.06
N VAL A 559 20.72 20.65 4.37
CA VAL A 559 20.96 21.67 3.36
C VAL A 559 20.46 21.15 2.02
N ARG A 560 19.56 21.90 1.38
CA ARG A 560 19.08 21.60 0.02
C ARG A 560 19.57 22.66 -0.93
N TYR A 561 19.96 22.25 -2.14
CA TYR A 561 20.39 23.19 -3.16
C TYR A 561 19.61 23.05 -4.47
N ALA A 562 19.48 24.15 -5.19
CA ALA A 562 18.72 24.24 -6.44
C ALA A 562 19.32 23.34 -7.55
N PRO A 563 18.50 22.69 -8.39
CA PRO A 563 18.98 21.78 -9.42
C PRO A 563 19.73 22.48 -10.57
N GLN A 564 19.52 23.79 -10.74
CA GLN A 564 20.05 24.56 -11.85
C GLN A 564 20.61 25.89 -11.34
N GLU A 565 21.62 26.39 -12.03
CA GLU A 565 22.21 27.71 -11.76
C GLU A 565 21.35 28.84 -12.33
N ARG A 566 20.73 28.63 -13.49
CA ARG A 566 19.92 29.60 -14.25
C ARG A 566 18.53 29.05 -14.56
N GLY A 567 17.62 29.89 -15.02
CA GLY A 567 16.26 29.55 -15.42
C GLY A 567 15.27 29.44 -14.26
N LYS A 568 14.07 28.91 -14.54
CA LYS A 568 12.93 28.81 -13.60
C LYS A 568 13.31 28.11 -12.28
N MET A 569 14.24 27.16 -12.32
CA MET A 569 14.63 26.36 -11.16
C MET A 569 15.84 26.91 -10.38
N SER A 570 16.39 28.07 -10.77
CA SER A 570 17.61 28.66 -10.18
C SER A 570 17.52 29.04 -8.71
N SER A 571 16.29 29.15 -8.17
CA SER A 571 16.03 29.56 -6.78
C SER A 571 14.99 28.66 -6.09
N ILE A 572 14.67 27.50 -6.68
CA ILE A 572 13.78 26.48 -6.10
C ILE A 572 14.63 25.30 -5.66
N VAL A 573 14.67 25.04 -4.36
CA VAL A 573 15.58 24.04 -3.75
C VAL A 573 14.91 22.70 -3.43
N ASN A 574 13.60 22.59 -3.65
CA ASN A 574 12.83 21.39 -3.31
C ASN A 574 13.36 20.14 -4.03
N THR A 575 13.55 19.04 -3.30
CA THR A 575 13.99 17.75 -3.87
C THR A 575 12.99 17.18 -4.89
N SER A 576 11.68 17.40 -4.69
CA SER A 576 10.62 17.04 -5.65
C SER A 576 10.76 17.74 -7.00
N ALA A 577 11.49 18.87 -7.02
CA ALA A 577 11.82 19.67 -8.19
C ALA A 577 13.22 19.35 -8.75
N GLY A 578 13.90 18.34 -8.21
CA GLY A 578 15.25 17.91 -8.62
C GLY A 578 16.39 18.47 -7.76
N GLY A 579 16.10 19.23 -6.70
CA GLY A 579 17.13 19.79 -5.80
C GLY A 579 17.98 18.71 -5.12
N GLY A 580 19.25 19.02 -4.87
CA GLY A 580 20.24 18.12 -4.27
C GLY A 580 20.52 18.40 -2.79
N TYR A 581 21.38 17.58 -2.18
CA TYR A 581 21.76 17.71 -0.75
C TYR A 581 23.23 18.08 -0.57
N ALA A 582 23.50 18.95 0.41
CA ALA A 582 24.84 19.25 0.89
C ALA A 582 25.01 18.83 2.36
N PRO A 583 26.20 18.37 2.77
CA PRO A 583 26.54 18.11 4.16
C PRO A 583 26.48 19.38 5.02
N PHE A 584 25.89 19.25 6.20
CA PHE A 584 25.80 20.30 7.20
C PHE A 584 26.48 19.89 8.51
N VAL A 585 27.22 20.81 9.11
CA VAL A 585 27.87 20.66 10.41
C VAL A 585 27.81 21.96 11.21
N ILE A 586 27.78 21.85 12.53
CA ILE A 586 27.90 23.00 13.43
C ILE A 586 29.30 22.99 14.02
N VAL A 587 30.11 23.98 13.67
CA VAL A 587 31.49 24.13 14.14
C VAL A 587 31.48 24.80 15.51
N ASP A 588 32.18 24.20 16.46
CA ASP A 588 32.24 24.71 17.83
C ASP A 588 33.26 25.85 17.95
N ASN A 589 32.75 27.07 18.05
CA ASN A 589 33.52 28.27 18.38
C ASN A 589 33.28 28.75 19.83
N THR A 590 32.60 27.94 20.64
CA THR A 590 32.19 28.26 22.01
C THR A 590 32.87 27.40 23.08
N ASN A 591 33.65 26.40 22.68
CA ASN A 591 34.20 25.35 23.55
C ASN A 591 33.10 24.61 24.32
N ASP A 592 32.02 24.22 23.62
CA ASP A 592 30.92 23.47 24.20
C ASP A 592 31.42 22.08 24.68
N PRO A 593 31.15 21.66 25.94
CA PRO A 593 31.62 20.38 26.45
C PRO A 593 31.04 19.16 25.71
N LYS A 594 29.95 19.33 24.95
CA LYS A 594 29.34 18.28 24.13
C LYS A 594 29.93 18.22 22.71
N SER A 595 30.80 19.15 22.32
CA SER A 595 31.42 19.10 20.99
C SER A 595 32.35 17.90 20.85
N VAL A 596 32.39 17.33 19.65
CA VAL A 596 33.07 16.08 19.32
C VAL A 596 33.98 16.27 18.11
N LEU A 597 34.92 15.36 17.92
CA LEU A 597 35.69 15.28 16.66
C LEU A 597 34.83 14.68 15.54
N ALA A 598 35.19 14.96 14.29
CA ALA A 598 34.48 14.44 13.12
C ALA A 598 34.34 12.91 13.14
N LYS A 599 35.39 12.19 13.58
CA LYS A 599 35.37 10.72 13.75
C LYS A 599 34.25 10.23 14.68
N GLU A 600 33.94 10.96 15.75
CA GLU A 600 32.85 10.62 16.67
C GLU A 600 31.49 11.06 16.12
N LEU A 601 31.41 12.19 15.40
CA LEU A 601 30.18 12.63 14.70
C LEU A 601 29.69 11.58 13.69
N ILE A 602 30.61 11.00 12.90
CA ILE A 602 30.30 10.04 11.83
C ILE A 602 30.21 8.59 12.31
N LYS A 603 30.41 8.34 13.61
CA LYS A 603 30.40 7.00 14.17
C LYS A 603 29.08 6.30 13.82
N PRO A 604 29.12 5.11 13.20
CA PRO A 604 27.93 4.37 12.82
C PRO A 604 26.91 4.23 13.95
N LYS A 605 25.76 4.91 13.81
CA LYS A 605 24.67 4.78 14.79
C LYS A 605 24.19 3.33 14.86
N GLN A 606 24.02 2.83 16.08
CA GLN A 606 23.42 1.53 16.35
C GLN A 606 21.93 1.70 16.62
N PRO A 607 21.07 0.85 16.03
CA PRO A 607 19.65 0.82 16.37
C PRO A 607 19.41 0.57 17.88
N LEU A 608 18.43 1.25 18.50
CA LEU A 608 18.09 1.08 19.92
C LEU A 608 17.33 -0.21 20.19
N VAL A 609 17.61 -0.95 21.26
CA VAL A 609 16.95 -2.24 21.54
C VAL A 609 15.42 -2.07 21.66
N PHE A 610 14.65 -2.93 20.97
CA PHE A 610 13.19 -2.95 21.08
C PHE A 610 12.75 -3.60 22.39
N ASN A 611 11.85 -2.93 23.10
CA ASN A 611 11.30 -3.41 24.37
C ASN A 611 9.84 -3.90 24.26
N THR A 612 9.37 -4.16 23.04
CA THR A 612 8.05 -4.72 22.73
C THR A 612 8.18 -6.07 22.01
N TYR A 613 7.14 -6.90 22.07
CA TYR A 613 6.99 -8.03 21.16
C TYR A 613 6.73 -7.56 19.74
N MET A 614 7.01 -8.43 18.77
CA MET A 614 6.91 -8.06 17.37
C MET A 614 5.47 -7.73 16.99
N PRO A 615 5.21 -6.61 16.29
CA PRO A 615 3.90 -6.35 15.75
C PRO A 615 3.48 -7.43 14.75
N VAL A 616 2.20 -7.82 14.77
CA VAL A 616 1.70 -9.00 14.04
C VAL A 616 2.03 -9.03 12.54
N PHE A 617 1.89 -7.90 11.85
CA PHE A 617 2.12 -7.82 10.40
C PHE A 617 3.61 -7.79 10.07
N VAL A 618 4.40 -7.05 10.84
CA VAL A 618 5.86 -7.07 10.74
C VAL A 618 6.38 -8.50 10.91
N ALA A 619 5.85 -9.25 11.88
CA ALA A 619 6.25 -10.64 12.12
C ALA A 619 5.97 -11.55 10.92
N ALA A 620 4.78 -11.44 10.32
CA ALA A 620 4.41 -12.19 9.12
C ALA A 620 5.27 -11.79 7.90
N GLN A 621 5.62 -10.51 7.76
CA GLN A 621 6.51 -10.01 6.72
C GLN A 621 7.95 -10.54 6.90
N MET A 622 8.43 -10.74 8.14
CA MET A 622 9.73 -11.39 8.40
C MET A 622 9.75 -12.85 7.92
N VAL A 623 8.66 -13.59 8.09
CA VAL A 623 8.53 -14.95 7.53
C VAL A 623 8.59 -14.90 6.00
N GLN A 624 7.97 -13.91 5.36
CA GLN A 624 8.04 -13.75 3.90
C GLN A 624 9.47 -13.49 3.42
N ILE A 625 10.23 -12.66 4.12
CA ILE A 625 11.66 -12.42 3.84
C ILE A 625 12.43 -13.74 3.91
N SER A 626 12.22 -14.53 4.97
CA SER A 626 12.85 -15.84 5.16
C SER A 626 12.56 -16.80 4.00
N ARG A 627 11.31 -16.83 3.49
CA ARG A 627 10.94 -17.63 2.31
C ARG A 627 11.71 -17.21 1.06
N MET A 628 11.78 -15.90 0.79
CA MET A 628 12.50 -15.40 -0.38
C MET A 628 14.01 -15.62 -0.26
N LEU A 629 14.57 -15.62 0.96
CA LEU A 629 15.96 -16.02 1.20
C LEU A 629 16.19 -17.51 0.91
N ASN A 630 15.30 -18.38 1.39
CA ASN A 630 15.36 -19.81 1.13
C ASN A 630 15.27 -20.11 -0.38
N GLU A 631 14.34 -19.46 -1.07
CA GLU A 631 14.19 -19.63 -2.51
C GLU A 631 15.38 -19.08 -3.30
N SER A 632 15.92 -17.92 -2.87
CA SER A 632 17.13 -17.37 -3.46
C SER A 632 18.31 -18.35 -3.31
N ARG A 633 18.44 -19.03 -2.17
CA ARG A 633 19.44 -20.07 -1.97
C ARG A 633 19.20 -21.26 -2.90
N ARG A 634 17.97 -21.78 -2.95
CA ARG A 634 17.58 -22.91 -3.80
C ARG A 634 17.95 -22.65 -5.25
N LEU A 635 17.55 -21.50 -5.80
CA LEU A 635 17.88 -21.08 -7.17
C LEU A 635 19.39 -20.98 -7.39
N LEU A 636 20.16 -20.47 -6.43
CA LEU A 636 21.62 -20.37 -6.52
C LEU A 636 22.36 -21.72 -6.42
N GLU A 637 21.72 -22.75 -5.87
CA GLU A 637 22.24 -24.12 -5.75
C GLU A 637 21.95 -24.97 -6.98
N GLU A 638 20.97 -24.59 -7.81
CA GLU A 638 20.71 -25.24 -9.10
C GLU A 638 21.92 -25.17 -10.04
N GLU A 639 22.07 -26.19 -10.88
CA GLU A 639 23.14 -26.23 -11.90
C GLU A 639 23.04 -25.01 -12.83
N LYS A 640 21.85 -24.78 -13.37
CA LYS A 640 21.50 -23.63 -14.22
C LYS A 640 20.65 -22.65 -13.41
N THR A 641 21.16 -21.44 -13.17
CA THR A 641 20.40 -20.35 -12.53
C THR A 641 20.29 -19.19 -13.50
N TYR A 642 19.07 -18.78 -13.83
CA TYR A 642 18.84 -17.63 -14.69
C TYR A 642 18.84 -16.33 -13.89
N ALA A 643 19.48 -15.29 -14.42
CA ALA A 643 19.59 -13.99 -13.78
C ALA A 643 18.21 -13.33 -13.57
N PHE A 644 17.27 -13.60 -14.47
CA PHE A 644 15.93 -13.03 -14.47
C PHE A 644 15.09 -13.46 -13.26
N ASP A 645 15.07 -14.76 -12.96
CA ASP A 645 14.26 -15.33 -11.88
C ASP A 645 14.72 -14.77 -10.53
N LEU A 646 16.04 -14.81 -10.34
CA LEU A 646 16.65 -14.24 -9.15
C LEU A 646 16.46 -12.73 -9.09
N LEU A 647 16.50 -12.01 -10.23
CA LEU A 647 16.26 -10.57 -10.25
C LEU A 647 14.84 -10.22 -9.80
N ASN A 648 13.83 -10.92 -10.31
CA ASN A 648 12.43 -10.72 -9.91
C ASN A 648 12.26 -11.00 -8.40
N LEU A 649 12.78 -12.13 -7.91
CA LEU A 649 12.72 -12.48 -6.49
C LEU A 649 13.44 -11.46 -5.60
N ILE A 650 14.60 -10.95 -6.00
CA ILE A 650 15.36 -9.96 -5.23
C ILE A 650 14.68 -8.58 -5.25
N HIS A 651 13.96 -8.22 -6.32
CA HIS A 651 13.10 -7.03 -6.31
C HIS A 651 11.97 -7.14 -5.29
N GLU A 652 11.30 -8.30 -5.22
CA GLU A 652 10.26 -8.57 -4.23
C GLU A 652 10.82 -8.62 -2.80
N LEU A 653 12.00 -9.21 -2.62
CA LEU A 653 12.73 -9.19 -1.35
C LEU A 653 13.04 -7.75 -0.92
N LYS A 654 13.53 -6.90 -1.83
CA LYS A 654 13.74 -5.48 -1.55
C LYS A 654 12.45 -4.79 -1.11
N LYS A 655 11.33 -4.99 -1.84
CA LYS A 655 10.03 -4.40 -1.49
C LYS A 655 9.61 -4.82 -0.08
N GLN A 656 9.71 -6.10 0.26
CA GLN A 656 9.33 -6.60 1.58
C GLN A 656 10.24 -6.11 2.70
N VAL A 657 11.57 -6.10 2.48
CA VAL A 657 12.55 -5.61 3.48
C VAL A 657 12.30 -4.13 3.80
N LYS A 658 11.91 -3.33 2.81
CA LYS A 658 11.58 -1.90 2.98
C LYS A 658 10.36 -1.63 3.86
N GLU A 659 9.60 -2.64 4.26
CA GLU A 659 8.46 -2.51 5.20
C GLU A 659 8.85 -2.82 6.65
N VAL A 660 9.95 -3.55 6.89
CA VAL A 660 10.36 -4.02 8.23
C VAL A 660 11.74 -3.57 8.66
N LEU A 661 12.39 -2.73 7.87
CA LEU A 661 13.83 -2.43 7.98
C LEU A 661 14.25 -1.85 9.34
N SER A 662 13.33 -1.20 10.07
CA SER A 662 13.57 -0.68 11.43
C SER A 662 13.72 -1.78 12.49
N TYR A 663 13.11 -2.93 12.27
CA TYR A 663 13.24 -4.12 13.13
C TYR A 663 14.51 -4.91 12.82
N LEU A 664 14.96 -4.81 11.58
CA LEU A 664 16.27 -5.26 11.14
C LEU A 664 17.31 -4.14 11.37
N HIS A 665 18.51 -4.34 10.87
CA HIS A 665 19.49 -3.26 10.83
C HIS A 665 19.24 -2.39 9.59
N PRO A 666 19.07 -1.05 9.69
CA PRO A 666 18.77 -0.21 8.52
C PRO A 666 19.78 -0.33 7.37
N ARG A 667 21.04 -0.59 7.69
CA ARG A 667 22.12 -0.82 6.69
C ARG A 667 22.13 -2.22 6.04
N ALA A 668 21.28 -3.15 6.46
CA ALA A 668 21.20 -4.49 5.87
C ALA A 668 20.70 -4.43 4.42
N ILE A 669 19.81 -3.49 4.09
CA ILE A 669 19.28 -3.26 2.73
C ILE A 669 20.41 -3.07 1.69
N GLY A 670 21.57 -2.57 2.10
CA GLY A 670 22.70 -2.34 1.19
C GLY A 670 23.29 -3.62 0.61
N ASP A 671 23.11 -4.79 1.25
CA ASP A 671 23.50 -6.06 0.64
C ASP A 671 22.53 -6.48 -0.46
N ILE A 672 21.23 -6.20 -0.31
CA ILE A 672 20.21 -6.43 -1.34
C ILE A 672 20.47 -5.55 -2.57
N TYR A 673 20.80 -4.28 -2.36
CA TYR A 673 21.15 -3.36 -3.46
C TYR A 673 22.37 -3.80 -4.27
N LYS A 674 23.39 -4.38 -3.61
CA LYS A 674 24.55 -4.93 -4.32
C LYS A 674 24.19 -6.12 -5.20
N ILE A 675 23.25 -6.96 -4.76
CA ILE A 675 22.74 -8.07 -5.56
C ILE A 675 21.96 -7.53 -6.77
N LEU A 676 21.10 -6.52 -6.57
CA LEU A 676 20.39 -5.86 -7.65
C LEU A 676 21.33 -5.24 -8.68
N ASP A 677 22.35 -4.49 -8.25
CA ASP A 677 23.35 -3.91 -9.17
C ASP A 677 24.06 -5.02 -10.00
N ILE A 678 24.31 -6.21 -9.43
CA ILE A 678 24.89 -7.35 -10.17
C ILE A 678 23.90 -7.90 -11.21
N LEU A 679 22.63 -8.06 -10.84
CA LEU A 679 21.63 -8.72 -11.68
C LEU A 679 21.05 -7.78 -12.76
N GLU A 680 20.78 -6.52 -12.43
CA GLU A 680 20.27 -5.51 -13.38
C GLU A 680 21.25 -5.18 -14.52
N THR A 681 22.56 -5.43 -14.33
CA THR A 681 23.55 -5.27 -15.42
C THR A 681 23.51 -6.41 -16.44
N ARG A 682 22.77 -7.49 -16.16
CA ARG A 682 22.72 -8.71 -16.98
C ARG A 682 21.37 -8.95 -17.64
N VAL A 683 20.34 -8.21 -17.24
CA VAL A 683 18.97 -8.39 -17.74
C VAL A 683 18.50 -7.06 -18.33
N SER A 684 18.17 -7.06 -19.62
CA SER A 684 17.63 -5.87 -20.28
C SER A 684 16.16 -5.65 -19.87
N LYS A 685 15.86 -4.46 -19.36
CA LYS A 685 14.47 -4.06 -19.05
C LYS A 685 13.61 -3.95 -20.31
N THR A 686 14.23 -3.60 -21.44
CA THR A 686 13.54 -3.44 -22.72
C THR A 686 13.15 -4.80 -23.28
N GLU A 687 14.09 -5.75 -23.35
CA GLU A 687 13.83 -7.10 -23.88
C GLU A 687 12.77 -7.84 -23.04
N LYS A 688 12.75 -7.63 -21.71
CA LYS A 688 11.68 -8.15 -20.83
C LYS A 688 10.30 -7.65 -21.27
N LYS A 689 10.15 -6.33 -21.41
CA LYS A 689 8.86 -5.73 -21.78
C LYS A 689 8.43 -6.18 -23.18
N GLU A 690 9.37 -6.31 -24.11
CA GLU A 690 9.12 -6.82 -25.47
C GLU A 690 8.66 -8.27 -25.47
N TYR A 691 9.27 -9.14 -24.65
CA TYR A 691 8.85 -10.53 -24.47
C TYR A 691 7.42 -10.61 -23.90
N GLU A 692 7.14 -9.90 -22.80
CA GLU A 692 5.82 -9.89 -22.15
C GLU A 692 4.72 -9.39 -23.10
N ASN A 693 5.00 -8.31 -23.85
CA ASN A 693 4.07 -7.79 -24.85
C ASN A 693 3.83 -8.77 -26.01
N PHE A 694 4.89 -9.44 -26.48
CA PHE A 694 4.79 -10.42 -27.57
C PHE A 694 3.90 -11.61 -27.18
N ILE A 695 4.11 -12.17 -25.98
CA ILE A 695 3.28 -13.27 -25.47
C ILE A 695 1.83 -12.83 -25.31
N LEU A 696 1.59 -11.65 -24.71
CA LEU A 696 0.24 -11.13 -24.52
C LEU A 696 -0.49 -10.92 -25.85
N GLN A 697 0.21 -10.42 -26.88
CA GLN A 697 -0.37 -10.22 -28.21
C GLN A 697 -0.80 -11.55 -28.83
N ASN A 698 0.04 -12.58 -28.75
CA ASN A 698 -0.28 -13.91 -29.25
C ASN A 698 -1.46 -14.55 -28.49
N GLN A 699 -1.55 -14.36 -27.18
CA GLN A 699 -2.68 -14.84 -26.38
C GLN A 699 -3.99 -14.13 -26.74
N LEU A 700 -3.96 -12.82 -27.01
CA LEU A 700 -5.13 -12.07 -27.49
C LEU A 700 -5.59 -12.57 -28.86
N GLU A 701 -4.66 -12.84 -29.78
CA GLU A 701 -4.98 -13.42 -31.09
C GLU A 701 -5.59 -14.82 -30.96
N LEU A 702 -5.02 -15.66 -30.08
CA LEU A 702 -5.54 -17.00 -29.77
C LEU A 702 -7.00 -16.94 -29.27
N VAL A 703 -7.30 -16.08 -28.30
CA VAL A 703 -8.68 -15.93 -27.78
C VAL A 703 -9.64 -15.45 -28.88
N SER A 704 -9.17 -14.58 -29.77
CA SER A 704 -9.97 -14.06 -30.88
C SER A 704 -10.33 -15.13 -31.90
N LEU A 705 -9.43 -16.10 -32.12
CA LEU A 705 -9.69 -17.27 -32.98
C LEU A 705 -10.61 -18.27 -32.29
N LEU A 706 -10.35 -18.63 -31.04
CA LEU A 706 -11.14 -19.61 -30.29
C LEU A 706 -12.61 -19.19 -30.16
N ARG A 707 -12.88 -17.90 -29.90
CA ARG A 707 -14.25 -17.36 -29.81
C ARG A 707 -15.11 -17.69 -31.03
N LYS A 708 -14.54 -17.72 -32.24
CA LYS A 708 -15.31 -17.98 -33.49
C LYS A 708 -15.80 -19.43 -33.60
N TYR A 709 -15.11 -20.37 -32.94
CA TYR A 709 -15.36 -21.80 -33.04
C TYR A 709 -15.74 -22.43 -31.69
N ASP A 710 -15.99 -21.61 -30.67
CA ASP A 710 -16.41 -22.04 -29.34
C ASP A 710 -17.83 -22.63 -29.32
N ASN A 711 -18.47 -22.90 -30.47
CA ASN A 711 -19.70 -23.70 -30.63
C ASN A 711 -19.47 -25.02 -31.41
N HIS A 712 -18.26 -25.26 -31.92
CA HIS A 712 -17.94 -26.40 -32.78
C HIS A 712 -17.80 -27.69 -31.96
N LYS A 713 -18.15 -28.85 -32.54
CA LYS A 713 -18.15 -30.14 -31.82
C LYS A 713 -16.76 -30.62 -31.38
N ASP A 714 -15.73 -30.38 -32.20
CA ASP A 714 -14.36 -30.84 -31.98
C ASP A 714 -13.52 -29.81 -31.17
N ILE A 715 -14.15 -28.75 -30.65
CA ILE A 715 -13.44 -27.69 -29.91
C ILE A 715 -12.99 -28.15 -28.53
N LYS A 716 -13.67 -29.13 -27.93
CA LYS A 716 -13.35 -29.67 -26.61
C LYS A 716 -11.95 -30.27 -26.62
N GLU A 717 -11.68 -31.17 -27.56
CA GLU A 717 -10.38 -31.85 -27.70
C GLU A 717 -9.26 -30.85 -27.97
N ILE A 718 -9.51 -29.82 -28.77
CA ILE A 718 -8.56 -28.73 -29.00
C ILE A 718 -8.25 -28.02 -27.68
N ARG A 719 -9.28 -27.61 -26.94
CA ARG A 719 -9.12 -26.93 -25.65
C ARG A 719 -8.40 -27.77 -24.61
N ASP A 720 -8.68 -29.07 -24.56
CA ASP A 720 -7.97 -29.99 -23.67
C ASP A 720 -6.47 -30.04 -23.94
N ILE A 721 -6.05 -29.96 -25.22
CA ILE A 721 -4.63 -29.84 -25.56
C ILE A 721 -4.09 -28.46 -25.15
N LEU A 722 -4.81 -27.37 -25.46
CA LEU A 722 -4.37 -26.00 -25.16
C LEU A 722 -4.18 -25.73 -23.67
N ASP A 723 -5.07 -26.26 -22.82
CA ASP A 723 -5.00 -26.12 -21.36
C ASP A 723 -3.74 -26.77 -20.76
N ASN A 724 -3.08 -27.68 -21.50
CA ASN A 724 -1.81 -28.30 -21.11
C ASN A 724 -0.57 -27.52 -21.58
N ILE A 725 -0.72 -26.58 -22.52
CA ILE A 725 0.39 -25.83 -23.08
C ILE A 725 0.78 -24.71 -22.12
N ARG A 726 1.98 -24.81 -21.56
CA ARG A 726 2.47 -23.95 -20.46
C ARG A 726 2.71 -22.51 -20.91
N VAL A 727 3.10 -22.26 -22.16
CA VAL A 727 3.29 -20.89 -22.68
C VAL A 727 1.96 -20.11 -22.78
N LEU A 728 0.81 -20.80 -22.78
CA LEU A 728 -0.50 -20.14 -22.76
C LEU A 728 -0.92 -19.71 -21.35
N ASN A 729 -0.23 -20.21 -20.34
CA ASN A 729 -0.43 -19.79 -18.97
C ASN A 729 0.36 -18.48 -18.72
N ILE A 730 -0.35 -17.35 -18.58
CA ILE A 730 0.23 -16.02 -18.25
C ILE A 730 1.13 -16.08 -17.02
N GLU A 731 0.71 -16.84 -16.02
CA GLU A 731 1.45 -16.99 -14.80
C GLU A 731 2.84 -17.61 -15.05
N LYS A 732 2.92 -18.63 -15.92
CA LYS A 732 4.18 -19.23 -16.34
C LYS A 732 5.04 -18.26 -17.14
N THR A 733 4.47 -17.55 -18.11
CA THR A 733 5.25 -16.66 -18.99
C THR A 733 5.70 -15.36 -18.31
N GLN A 734 4.99 -14.86 -17.31
CA GLN A 734 5.44 -13.76 -16.45
C GLN A 734 6.54 -14.16 -15.46
N SER A 735 6.76 -15.46 -15.26
CA SER A 735 7.82 -16.01 -14.42
C SER A 735 8.89 -16.69 -15.26
N THR A 736 9.09 -17.99 -15.10
CA THR A 736 10.13 -18.74 -15.81
C THR A 736 9.45 -19.81 -16.65
N TYR A 737 9.47 -19.61 -17.96
CA TYR A 737 9.17 -20.64 -18.95
C TYR A 737 10.49 -21.34 -19.32
N THR A 738 10.70 -22.56 -18.84
CA THR A 738 11.99 -23.26 -18.92
C THR A 738 12.21 -23.93 -20.28
N GLN A 739 13.44 -24.39 -20.55
CA GLN A 739 13.73 -25.17 -21.76
C GLN A 739 13.10 -26.57 -21.71
N GLU A 740 12.97 -27.18 -20.53
CA GLU A 740 12.22 -28.43 -20.37
C GLU A 740 10.73 -28.22 -20.69
N GLU A 741 10.12 -27.16 -20.16
CA GLU A 741 8.73 -26.80 -20.46
C GLU A 741 8.54 -26.49 -21.95
N LYS A 742 9.49 -25.78 -22.58
CA LYS A 742 9.50 -25.56 -24.03
C LYS A 742 9.51 -26.85 -24.82
N SER A 743 10.28 -27.84 -24.39
CA SER A 743 10.36 -29.14 -25.04
C SER A 743 9.04 -29.91 -24.90
N LEU A 744 8.40 -29.85 -23.74
CA LEU A 744 7.08 -30.45 -23.50
C LEU A 744 5.98 -29.76 -24.31
N ASP A 745 5.98 -28.43 -24.35
CA ASP A 745 5.00 -27.66 -25.13
C ASP A 745 5.14 -27.91 -26.64
N LEU A 746 6.36 -28.14 -27.15
CA LEU A 746 6.56 -28.55 -28.55
C LEU A 746 5.92 -29.90 -28.86
N ILE A 747 5.99 -30.87 -27.94
CA ILE A 747 5.31 -32.18 -28.09
C ILE A 747 3.79 -31.98 -28.15
N LEU A 748 3.23 -31.19 -27.23
CA LEU A 748 1.80 -30.89 -27.22
C LEU A 748 1.33 -30.11 -28.47
N VAL A 749 2.21 -29.27 -29.03
CA VAL A 749 1.96 -28.61 -30.32
C VAL A 749 1.92 -29.63 -31.47
N ASP A 750 2.79 -30.65 -31.45
CA ASP A 750 2.77 -31.73 -32.45
C ASP A 750 1.54 -32.65 -32.29
N ASP A 751 1.07 -32.88 -31.06
CA ASP A 751 -0.20 -33.55 -30.79
C ASP A 751 -1.38 -32.75 -31.35
N LEU A 752 -1.37 -31.41 -31.15
CA LEU A 752 -2.37 -30.51 -31.73
C LEU A 752 -2.35 -30.56 -33.26
N ILE A 753 -1.18 -30.60 -33.88
CA ILE A 753 -1.03 -30.76 -35.34
C ILE A 753 -1.64 -32.08 -35.79
N SER A 754 -1.31 -33.19 -35.12
CA SER A 754 -1.80 -34.53 -35.45
C SER A 754 -3.33 -34.60 -35.34
N PHE A 755 -3.91 -34.01 -34.28
CA PHE A 755 -5.36 -33.89 -34.14
C PHE A 755 -5.96 -33.03 -35.26
N THR A 756 -5.35 -31.88 -35.55
CA THR A 756 -5.79 -30.97 -36.62
C THR A 756 -5.79 -31.64 -37.99
N GLU A 757 -4.82 -32.51 -38.27
CA GLU A 757 -4.76 -33.27 -39.51
C GLU A 757 -5.94 -34.24 -39.66
N SER A 758 -6.42 -34.79 -38.55
CA SER A 758 -7.58 -35.70 -38.51
C SER A 758 -8.94 -35.02 -38.69
N LEU A 759 -9.00 -33.68 -38.54
CA LEU A 759 -10.24 -32.91 -38.69
C LEU A 759 -10.79 -32.99 -40.12
N LYS A 760 -12.09 -33.26 -40.23
CA LYS A 760 -12.81 -33.32 -41.51
C LYS A 760 -13.25 -31.95 -42.02
N ASP A 761 -13.51 -31.01 -41.11
CA ASP A 761 -13.89 -29.63 -41.43
C ASP A 761 -12.64 -28.85 -41.89
N LYS A 762 -12.61 -28.46 -43.17
CA LYS A 762 -11.48 -27.75 -43.77
C LYS A 762 -11.31 -26.33 -43.24
N ASP A 763 -12.41 -25.66 -42.89
CA ASP A 763 -12.37 -24.27 -42.42
C ASP A 763 -11.83 -24.24 -41.00
N LEU A 764 -12.36 -25.10 -40.12
CA LEU A 764 -11.80 -25.27 -38.78
C LEU A 764 -10.32 -25.68 -38.85
N LYS A 765 -9.99 -26.68 -39.67
CA LYS A 765 -8.61 -27.16 -39.84
C LYS A 765 -7.63 -26.03 -40.20
N ASN A 766 -8.01 -25.15 -41.14
CA ASN A 766 -7.18 -24.01 -41.52
C ASN A 766 -6.98 -23.00 -40.38
N GLU A 767 -8.03 -22.72 -39.60
CA GLU A 767 -7.93 -21.81 -38.45
C GLU A 767 -7.12 -22.41 -37.29
N ILE A 768 -7.24 -23.71 -37.03
CA ILE A 768 -6.41 -24.37 -36.02
C ILE A 768 -4.93 -24.40 -36.44
N PHE A 769 -4.61 -24.53 -37.73
CA PHE A 769 -3.23 -24.35 -38.19
C PHE A 769 -2.68 -22.93 -37.97
N LYS A 770 -3.52 -21.89 -38.05
CA LYS A 770 -3.11 -20.52 -37.65
C LYS A 770 -2.82 -20.47 -36.15
N LEU A 771 -3.67 -21.10 -35.34
CA LEU A 771 -3.50 -21.20 -33.89
C LEU A 771 -2.21 -21.95 -33.52
N VAL A 772 -1.91 -23.09 -34.17
CA VAL A 772 -0.63 -23.80 -34.07
C VAL A 772 0.55 -22.88 -34.35
N LYS A 773 0.47 -22.06 -35.41
CA LYS A 773 1.55 -21.11 -35.77
C LYS A 773 1.75 -20.05 -34.67
N ILE A 774 0.67 -19.51 -34.10
CA ILE A 774 0.71 -18.53 -33.00
C ILE A 774 1.37 -19.16 -31.77
N ILE A 775 0.93 -20.35 -31.37
CA ILE A 775 1.47 -21.07 -30.21
C ILE A 775 2.95 -21.40 -30.44
N LYS A 776 3.29 -21.98 -31.59
CA LYS A 776 4.68 -22.31 -31.95
C LYS A 776 5.57 -21.07 -31.95
N SER A 777 5.06 -19.90 -32.36
CA SER A 777 5.81 -18.64 -32.28
C SER A 777 6.05 -18.19 -30.83
N SER A 778 5.07 -18.41 -29.93
CA SER A 778 5.19 -18.13 -28.49
C SER A 778 6.19 -19.06 -27.83
N VAL A 779 6.09 -20.37 -28.10
CA VAL A 779 7.01 -21.41 -27.61
C VAL A 779 8.45 -21.13 -28.05
N ASN A 780 8.65 -20.65 -29.29
CA ASN A 780 9.96 -20.36 -29.84
C ASN A 780 10.52 -18.98 -29.46
N LYS A 781 9.73 -18.11 -28.81
CA LYS A 781 10.23 -16.81 -28.35
C LYS A 781 11.14 -17.03 -27.14
N ASP A 782 12.42 -16.74 -27.30
CA ASP A 782 13.37 -16.88 -26.21
C ASP A 782 13.11 -15.84 -25.11
N THR A 783 13.13 -16.32 -23.86
CA THR A 783 13.13 -15.46 -22.68
C THR A 783 14.48 -14.73 -22.58
N PRO A 784 14.51 -13.43 -22.22
CA PRO A 784 15.75 -12.65 -22.11
C PRO A 784 16.56 -13.06 -20.87
N ASN A 785 17.14 -14.26 -20.92
CA ASN A 785 17.66 -14.99 -19.78
C ASN A 785 19.17 -15.23 -19.91
N VAL A 786 19.95 -14.61 -19.01
CA VAL A 786 21.40 -14.82 -18.90
C VAL A 786 21.70 -15.79 -17.76
N LEU A 787 22.48 -16.84 -18.01
CA LEU A 787 22.92 -17.79 -16.98
C LEU A 787 23.94 -17.14 -16.03
N LEU A 788 23.78 -17.38 -14.73
CA LEU A 788 24.72 -16.91 -13.71
C LEU A 788 25.92 -17.85 -13.59
N GLY A 789 27.12 -17.35 -13.88
CA GLY A 789 28.36 -18.10 -13.65
C GLY A 789 28.67 -18.33 -12.16
N PRO A 790 29.47 -19.36 -11.80
CA PRO A 790 29.72 -19.78 -10.40
C PRO A 790 30.26 -18.66 -9.48
N ILE A 791 31.17 -17.81 -9.98
CA ILE A 791 31.74 -16.68 -9.22
C ILE A 791 30.63 -15.68 -8.81
N THR A 792 29.68 -15.45 -9.72
CA THR A 792 28.56 -14.56 -9.42
C THR A 792 27.66 -15.18 -8.38
N LYS A 793 27.28 -16.46 -8.55
CA LYS A 793 26.44 -17.18 -7.58
C LYS A 793 27.04 -17.09 -6.17
N LYS A 794 28.36 -17.35 -6.04
CA LYS A 794 29.11 -17.22 -4.77
C LYS A 794 29.11 -15.80 -4.20
N THR A 795 29.21 -14.79 -5.06
CA THR A 795 29.17 -13.37 -4.64
C THR A 795 27.80 -12.96 -4.13
N ILE A 796 26.73 -13.35 -4.82
CA ILE A 796 25.35 -13.12 -4.39
C ILE A 796 25.09 -13.82 -3.05
N LEU A 797 25.49 -15.08 -2.93
CA LEU A 797 25.36 -15.85 -1.69
C LEU A 797 26.08 -15.17 -0.52
N LYS A 798 27.27 -14.59 -0.74
CA LYS A 798 28.00 -13.82 0.28
C LYS A 798 27.19 -12.60 0.76
N HIS A 799 26.55 -11.88 -0.15
CA HIS A 799 25.70 -10.73 0.21
C HIS A 799 24.45 -11.17 0.99
N LEU A 800 23.79 -12.26 0.59
CA LEU A 800 22.65 -12.82 1.32
C LEU A 800 23.05 -13.26 2.74
N LYS A 801 24.22 -13.92 2.91
CA LYS A 801 24.76 -14.28 4.23
C LYS A 801 25.06 -13.06 5.09
N SER A 802 25.64 -12.00 4.50
CA SER A 802 25.89 -10.72 5.19
C SER A 802 24.59 -10.04 5.64
N PHE A 803 23.54 -10.06 4.80
CA PHE A 803 22.21 -9.57 5.16
C PHE A 803 21.66 -10.33 6.37
N CYS A 804 21.67 -11.67 6.30
CA CYS A 804 21.21 -12.55 7.39
C CYS A 804 21.95 -12.28 8.70
N ALA A 805 23.29 -12.20 8.68
CA ALA A 805 24.10 -11.97 9.87
C ALA A 805 23.79 -10.63 10.56
N LYS A 806 23.62 -9.54 9.80
CA LYS A 806 23.26 -8.22 10.33
C LYS A 806 21.86 -8.22 10.96
N SER A 807 20.90 -8.87 10.29
CA SER A 807 19.52 -8.99 10.77
C SER A 807 19.44 -9.86 12.03
N LYS A 808 20.10 -11.02 12.03
CA LYS A 808 20.18 -11.95 13.17
C LYS A 808 20.76 -11.27 14.42
N LYS A 809 21.93 -10.62 14.29
CA LYS A 809 22.60 -9.89 15.38
C LYS A 809 21.68 -8.85 16.03
N ARG A 810 20.86 -8.17 15.22
CA ARG A 810 19.93 -7.16 15.70
C ARG A 810 18.78 -7.78 16.51
N LEU A 811 18.19 -8.87 16.02
CA LEU A 811 17.08 -9.56 16.67
C LEU A 811 17.50 -10.23 17.98
N GLU A 812 18.67 -10.87 18.01
CA GLU A 812 19.25 -11.48 19.22
C GLU A 812 19.53 -10.45 20.32
N GLY A 813 19.75 -9.19 19.95
CA GLY A 813 19.93 -8.10 20.90
C GLY A 813 18.67 -7.71 21.68
N SER A 814 17.49 -8.25 21.36
CA SER A 814 16.24 -8.02 22.10
C SER A 814 15.61 -9.34 22.55
N PRO A 815 15.43 -9.58 23.88
CA PRO A 815 14.82 -10.81 24.38
C PRO A 815 13.43 -11.11 23.80
N LYS A 816 12.62 -10.06 23.53
CA LYS A 816 11.26 -10.21 23.00
C LYS A 816 11.21 -10.51 21.50
N LEU A 817 12.33 -10.36 20.79
CA LEU A 817 12.44 -10.61 19.34
C LEU A 817 13.40 -11.75 19.01
N ALA A 818 14.12 -12.29 20.00
CA ALA A 818 15.22 -13.23 19.79
C ALA A 818 14.79 -14.49 19.01
N ASN A 819 13.58 -15.01 19.22
CA ASN A 819 13.05 -16.16 18.49
C ASN A 819 12.89 -15.90 16.98
N PHE A 820 12.70 -14.65 16.54
CA PHE A 820 12.66 -14.33 15.11
C PHE A 820 14.03 -14.36 14.44
N SER A 821 15.13 -14.41 15.21
CA SER A 821 16.47 -14.49 14.64
C SER A 821 16.71 -15.79 13.85
N GLU A 822 15.96 -16.86 14.16
CA GLU A 822 16.04 -18.14 13.45
C GLU A 822 15.57 -18.04 12.00
N LEU A 823 14.74 -17.06 11.67
CA LEU A 823 14.27 -16.80 10.30
C LEU A 823 15.36 -16.25 9.38
N PHE A 824 16.43 -15.69 9.94
CA PHE A 824 17.51 -15.04 9.18
C PHE A 824 18.69 -15.99 8.97
N GLN A 825 18.36 -17.12 8.33
CA GLN A 825 19.26 -18.12 7.79
C GLN A 825 18.77 -18.45 6.38
N LEU A 826 19.63 -18.98 5.52
CA LEU A 826 19.27 -19.24 4.11
C LEU A 826 18.49 -20.55 3.92
N ASP A 827 18.32 -21.31 4.98
CA ASP A 827 17.67 -22.61 5.08
C ASP A 827 16.69 -22.66 6.28
N ALA A 828 16.21 -21.50 6.72
CA ALA A 828 15.34 -21.37 7.87
C ALA A 828 14.05 -22.19 7.70
N ASN A 829 13.56 -22.80 8.79
CA ASN A 829 12.34 -23.60 8.74
C ASN A 829 11.09 -22.71 8.63
N VAL A 830 10.56 -22.61 7.41
CA VAL A 830 9.30 -21.95 7.09
C VAL A 830 8.28 -22.97 6.58
N THR A 831 7.04 -22.88 7.05
CA THR A 831 5.94 -23.79 6.65
C THR A 831 5.80 -23.81 5.13
N LYS A 832 5.76 -24.96 4.45
CA LYS A 832 5.56 -24.97 2.98
C LYS A 832 4.27 -24.21 2.59
N LEU A 833 4.34 -23.31 1.60
CA LEU A 833 3.16 -22.64 1.07
C LEU A 833 2.47 -23.56 0.08
N ARG A 834 1.45 -24.24 0.57
CA ARG A 834 0.59 -25.12 -0.23
C ARG A 834 -0.83 -24.99 0.32
N PHE A 835 -1.79 -24.75 -0.57
CA PHE A 835 -3.20 -24.74 -0.22
C PHE A 835 -3.93 -25.83 -0.99
N GLU A 836 -4.79 -26.57 -0.29
CA GLU A 836 -5.67 -27.60 -0.82
C GLU A 836 -7.02 -27.49 -0.10
N THR A 837 -8.14 -27.57 -0.83
CA THR A 837 -9.49 -27.38 -0.26
C THR A 837 -10.23 -28.69 -0.02
N LEU A 838 -9.85 -29.72 -0.76
CA LEU A 838 -10.48 -31.02 -0.72
C LEU A 838 -10.05 -31.81 0.52
N TYR A 839 -8.90 -31.45 1.12
CA TYR A 839 -8.29 -32.11 2.28
C TYR A 839 -8.21 -33.65 2.13
N LEU A 840 -8.07 -34.18 0.92
CA LEU A 840 -8.02 -35.62 0.64
C LEU A 840 -6.64 -36.27 0.98
N GLY A 841 -5.79 -35.61 1.78
CA GLY A 841 -4.38 -35.99 2.02
C GLY A 841 -4.04 -36.69 3.35
N GLU A 842 -2.74 -36.91 3.58
CA GLU A 842 -2.14 -37.72 4.67
C GLU A 842 -2.17 -37.12 6.09
N ARG A 843 -2.74 -35.92 6.29
CA ARG A 843 -2.69 -35.20 7.58
C ARG A 843 -4.01 -35.30 8.34
N ASP A 844 -3.92 -35.91 9.52
CA ASP A 844 -5.01 -36.64 10.18
C ASP A 844 -5.64 -35.95 11.42
N HIS A 845 -5.54 -34.62 11.56
CA HIS A 845 -5.66 -33.99 12.89
C HIS A 845 -7.08 -33.58 13.31
N ASP A 846 -8.09 -33.77 12.46
CA ASP A 846 -9.52 -33.49 12.75
C ASP A 846 -10.38 -34.56 12.04
N LYS A 847 -10.35 -35.82 12.49
CA LYS A 847 -11.10 -36.98 11.91
C LYS A 847 -12.64 -36.89 11.95
N GLU A 848 -13.23 -35.70 11.90
CA GLU A 848 -14.67 -35.53 11.69
C GLU A 848 -14.91 -35.16 10.22
N ILE A 849 -15.19 -36.18 9.40
CA ILE A 849 -15.77 -35.96 8.07
C ILE A 849 -17.11 -35.27 8.28
N SER A 850 -17.22 -34.03 7.83
CA SER A 850 -18.40 -33.19 8.05
C SER A 850 -19.03 -32.69 6.74
N VAL A 851 -18.52 -33.16 5.60
CA VAL A 851 -18.93 -32.77 4.24
C VAL A 851 -19.14 -34.03 3.40
N ALA A 852 -20.22 -34.07 2.64
CA ALA A 852 -20.74 -35.24 1.93
C ALA A 852 -19.77 -35.78 0.87
N THR A 853 -19.27 -34.95 -0.05
CA THR A 853 -18.36 -35.41 -1.10
C THR A 853 -16.99 -35.82 -0.54
N GLN A 854 -16.53 -35.17 0.53
CA GLN A 854 -15.32 -35.60 1.25
C GLN A 854 -15.51 -36.97 1.91
N TYR A 855 -16.72 -37.29 2.37
CA TYR A 855 -17.07 -38.62 2.86
C TYR A 855 -16.95 -39.66 1.76
N GLU A 856 -17.57 -39.42 0.60
CA GLU A 856 -17.53 -40.36 -0.52
C GLU A 856 -16.10 -40.61 -0.99
N MET A 857 -15.32 -39.55 -1.26
CA MET A 857 -13.96 -39.64 -1.78
C MET A 857 -12.97 -40.33 -0.82
N ARG A 858 -13.28 -40.39 0.48
CA ARG A 858 -12.43 -41.05 1.48
C ARG A 858 -12.87 -42.47 1.81
N THR A 859 -14.16 -42.76 1.74
CA THR A 859 -14.72 -44.05 2.14
C THR A 859 -15.01 -44.97 0.96
N GLY A 860 -15.10 -44.41 -0.25
CA GLY A 860 -15.57 -45.10 -1.45
C GLY A 860 -17.08 -45.34 -1.47
N GLN A 861 -17.81 -44.99 -0.41
CA GLN A 861 -19.27 -45.20 -0.32
C GLN A 861 -20.02 -44.02 -0.94
N SER A 862 -20.96 -44.31 -1.84
CA SER A 862 -21.77 -43.29 -2.51
C SER A 862 -23.06 -43.04 -1.75
N LEU A 863 -23.36 -41.77 -1.44
CA LEU A 863 -24.57 -41.35 -0.73
C LEU A 863 -25.84 -41.49 -1.57
N ILE A 864 -25.66 -41.76 -2.86
CA ILE A 864 -26.74 -42.07 -3.79
C ILE A 864 -26.81 -43.57 -4.10
N ASP A 865 -26.09 -44.42 -3.37
CA ASP A 865 -26.28 -45.87 -3.44
C ASP A 865 -27.63 -46.27 -2.85
N ASP A 866 -28.26 -47.28 -3.44
CA ASP A 866 -29.61 -47.74 -3.07
C ASP A 866 -29.71 -48.10 -1.57
N SER A 867 -28.60 -48.49 -0.94
CA SER A 867 -28.54 -48.80 0.51
C SER A 867 -28.79 -47.61 1.45
N PHE A 868 -28.65 -46.38 0.98
CA PHE A 868 -28.87 -45.15 1.76
C PHE A 868 -30.24 -44.51 1.48
N LEU A 869 -31.03 -45.10 0.59
CA LEU A 869 -32.31 -44.58 0.11
C LEU A 869 -33.47 -45.43 0.63
N ALA A 870 -34.65 -44.84 0.74
CA ALA A 870 -35.86 -45.59 1.05
C ALA A 870 -36.26 -46.49 -0.15
N ASP A 871 -36.79 -47.69 0.12
CA ASP A 871 -37.14 -48.69 -0.91
C ASP A 871 -38.08 -48.16 -2.01
N ASP A 872 -38.97 -47.22 -1.67
CA ASP A 872 -39.84 -46.57 -2.64
C ASP A 872 -39.10 -45.60 -3.57
N LEU A 873 -38.12 -44.85 -3.04
CA LEU A 873 -37.28 -43.95 -3.81
C LEU A 873 -36.28 -44.69 -4.70
N VAL A 874 -35.75 -45.83 -4.23
CA VAL A 874 -34.91 -46.72 -5.06
C VAL A 874 -35.68 -47.17 -6.29
N ARG A 875 -36.90 -47.73 -6.08
CA ARG A 875 -37.76 -48.16 -7.19
C ARG A 875 -38.13 -47.01 -8.12
N ALA A 876 -38.49 -45.85 -7.57
CA ALA A 876 -38.83 -44.68 -8.37
C ALA A 876 -37.66 -44.23 -9.26
N ARG A 877 -36.45 -44.11 -8.69
CA ARG A 877 -35.25 -43.73 -9.41
C ARG A 877 -34.87 -44.73 -10.51
N GLN A 878 -34.94 -46.03 -10.24
CA GLN A 878 -34.64 -47.07 -11.23
C GLN A 878 -35.62 -47.02 -12.41
N GLU A 879 -36.92 -46.86 -12.15
CA GLU A 879 -37.92 -46.72 -13.20
C GLU A 879 -37.76 -45.42 -14.00
N TRP A 880 -37.48 -44.31 -13.32
CA TRP A 880 -37.31 -43.03 -13.99
C TRP A 880 -36.05 -42.97 -14.84
N LYS A 881 -34.95 -43.60 -14.41
CA LYS A 881 -33.74 -43.75 -15.23
C LYS A 881 -34.01 -44.46 -16.56
N GLN A 882 -34.91 -45.45 -16.59
CA GLN A 882 -35.35 -46.09 -17.84
C GLN A 882 -36.14 -45.12 -18.72
N VAL A 883 -37.01 -44.30 -18.13
CA VAL A 883 -37.72 -43.23 -18.86
C VAL A 883 -36.74 -42.22 -19.44
N LEU A 884 -35.73 -41.78 -18.69
CA LEU A 884 -34.70 -40.87 -19.18
C LEU A 884 -33.87 -41.49 -20.31
N ALA A 885 -33.52 -42.78 -20.20
CA ALA A 885 -32.82 -43.50 -21.27
C ALA A 885 -33.66 -43.55 -22.56
N LEU A 886 -34.97 -43.83 -22.46
CA LEU A 886 -35.90 -43.79 -23.60
C LEU A 886 -36.07 -42.37 -24.15
N ALA A 887 -36.20 -41.36 -23.29
CA ALA A 887 -36.33 -39.97 -23.69
C ALA A 887 -35.08 -39.50 -24.47
N ASN A 888 -33.90 -39.97 -24.10
CA ASN A 888 -32.65 -39.66 -24.80
C ASN A 888 -32.57 -40.25 -26.22
N THR A 889 -33.43 -41.21 -26.58
CA THR A 889 -33.54 -41.71 -27.97
C THR A 889 -34.41 -40.82 -28.87
N ILE A 890 -35.18 -39.90 -28.28
CA ILE A 890 -36.06 -38.98 -29.02
C ILE A 890 -35.23 -37.76 -29.47
N THR A 891 -35.01 -37.63 -30.78
CA THR A 891 -34.20 -36.55 -31.37
C THR A 891 -34.91 -35.20 -31.47
N ASN A 892 -36.24 -35.17 -31.44
CA ASN A 892 -37.00 -33.92 -31.47
C ASN A 892 -37.20 -33.39 -30.05
N GLU A 893 -36.56 -32.27 -29.72
CA GLU A 893 -36.59 -31.65 -28.37
C GLU A 893 -38.00 -31.36 -27.84
N LYS A 894 -38.92 -30.90 -28.70
CA LYS A 894 -40.30 -30.65 -28.28
C LYS A 894 -41.00 -31.96 -27.92
N LYS A 895 -40.90 -32.98 -28.78
CA LYS A 895 -41.47 -34.32 -28.49
C LYS A 895 -40.82 -34.98 -27.27
N LYS A 896 -39.52 -34.74 -27.05
CA LYS A 896 -38.80 -35.23 -25.88
C LYS A 896 -39.34 -34.58 -24.61
N LYS A 897 -39.55 -33.25 -24.59
CA LYS A 897 -40.20 -32.54 -23.47
C LYS A 897 -41.61 -33.06 -23.22
N ASP A 898 -42.44 -33.14 -24.26
CA ASP A 898 -43.83 -33.62 -24.14
C ASP A 898 -43.87 -35.06 -23.59
N PHE A 899 -42.98 -35.94 -24.06
CA PHE A 899 -42.83 -37.31 -23.56
C PHE A 899 -42.42 -37.35 -22.09
N ILE A 900 -41.41 -36.57 -21.69
CA ILE A 900 -40.96 -36.49 -20.30
C ILE A 900 -42.08 -35.98 -19.40
N GLU A 901 -42.82 -34.95 -19.81
CA GLU A 901 -43.93 -34.39 -19.04
C GLU A 901 -45.08 -35.40 -18.86
N GLN A 902 -45.47 -36.08 -19.94
CA GLN A 902 -46.47 -37.16 -19.88
C GLN A 902 -46.02 -38.27 -18.92
N LYS A 903 -44.78 -38.77 -19.09
CA LYS A 903 -44.26 -39.84 -18.25
C LYS A 903 -44.08 -39.41 -16.80
N ARG A 904 -43.78 -38.15 -16.53
CA ARG A 904 -43.69 -37.60 -15.17
C ARG A 904 -45.04 -37.65 -14.46
N ASN A 905 -46.12 -37.32 -15.16
CA ASN A 905 -47.47 -37.43 -14.60
C ASN A 905 -47.85 -38.87 -14.24
N GLU A 906 -47.51 -39.84 -15.11
CA GLU A 906 -47.66 -41.28 -14.83
C GLU A 906 -46.80 -41.70 -13.63
N HIS A 907 -45.56 -41.23 -13.57
CA HIS A 907 -44.60 -41.53 -12.51
C HIS A 907 -45.07 -41.02 -11.14
N PHE A 908 -45.55 -39.77 -11.07
CA PHE A 908 -46.15 -39.20 -9.85
C PHE A 908 -47.46 -39.87 -9.44
N GLY A 909 -48.20 -40.47 -10.38
CA GLY A 909 -49.36 -41.31 -10.06
C GLY A 909 -48.96 -42.60 -9.34
N LYS A 910 -47.82 -43.20 -9.71
CA LYS A 910 -47.28 -44.43 -9.12
C LYS A 910 -46.50 -44.21 -7.82
N PHE A 911 -45.85 -43.05 -7.68
CA PHE A 911 -45.07 -42.68 -6.50
C PHE A 911 -45.62 -41.41 -5.82
N PRO A 912 -46.69 -41.52 -5.00
CA PRO A 912 -47.34 -40.37 -4.36
C PRO A 912 -46.41 -39.51 -3.49
N ARG A 913 -45.38 -40.13 -2.88
CA ARG A 913 -44.37 -39.42 -2.06
C ARG A 913 -43.56 -38.42 -2.89
N LEU A 914 -43.17 -38.78 -4.12
CA LEU A 914 -42.50 -37.86 -5.04
C LEU A 914 -43.41 -36.73 -5.49
N LYS A 915 -44.70 -37.01 -5.72
CA LYS A 915 -45.70 -35.97 -6.01
C LYS A 915 -45.80 -34.97 -4.85
N HIS A 916 -45.79 -35.46 -3.62
CA HIS A 916 -45.76 -34.61 -2.43
C HIS A 916 -44.49 -33.75 -2.35
N PHE A 917 -43.31 -34.33 -2.59
CA PHE A 917 -42.07 -33.56 -2.68
C PHE A 917 -42.12 -32.48 -3.77
N GLN A 918 -42.61 -32.80 -4.97
CA GLN A 918 -42.80 -31.83 -6.04
C GLN A 918 -43.73 -30.68 -5.61
N ASN A 919 -44.81 -30.99 -4.88
CA ASN A 919 -45.72 -29.97 -4.36
C ASN A 919 -45.03 -29.03 -3.37
N ILE A 920 -44.11 -29.54 -2.53
CA ILE A 920 -43.31 -28.69 -1.65
C ILE A 920 -42.34 -27.84 -2.47
N ILE A 921 -41.63 -28.43 -3.44
CA ILE A 921 -40.67 -27.73 -4.31
C ILE A 921 -41.35 -26.58 -5.06
N ASN A 922 -42.60 -26.74 -5.48
CA ASN A 922 -43.34 -25.72 -6.22
C ASN A 922 -43.89 -24.59 -5.32
N LYS A 923 -43.79 -24.70 -3.98
CA LYS A 923 -44.24 -23.63 -3.08
C LYS A 923 -43.30 -22.42 -3.15
N PRO A 924 -43.84 -21.19 -3.02
CA PRO A 924 -43.02 -19.99 -2.93
C PRO A 924 -42.23 -19.92 -1.61
N ASN A 925 -42.67 -20.60 -0.56
CA ASN A 925 -41.98 -20.73 0.73
C ASN A 925 -42.36 -22.07 1.37
N ALA A 926 -41.39 -22.77 1.97
CA ALA A 926 -41.61 -23.98 2.77
C ALA A 926 -41.34 -23.71 4.25
N ASN A 927 -42.09 -24.38 5.13
CA ASN A 927 -41.82 -24.35 6.57
C ASN A 927 -40.70 -25.34 6.96
N LYS A 928 -40.26 -25.32 8.23
CA LYS A 928 -39.14 -26.17 8.67
C LYS A 928 -39.41 -27.67 8.52
N ASP A 929 -40.62 -28.12 8.80
CA ASP A 929 -40.98 -29.54 8.69
C ASP A 929 -40.96 -29.98 7.22
N GLU A 930 -41.52 -29.16 6.33
CA GLU A 930 -41.50 -29.41 4.88
C GLU A 930 -40.07 -29.44 4.30
N LEU A 931 -39.18 -28.57 4.78
CA LEU A 931 -37.75 -28.61 4.39
C LEU A 931 -37.06 -29.89 4.88
N ILE A 932 -37.40 -30.39 6.07
CA ILE A 932 -36.85 -31.64 6.61
C ILE A 932 -37.34 -32.83 5.79
N GLU A 933 -38.61 -32.84 5.39
CA GLU A 933 -39.16 -33.88 4.50
C GLU A 933 -38.42 -33.92 3.14
N LEU A 934 -38.09 -32.75 2.59
CA LEU A 934 -37.36 -32.66 1.32
C LEU A 934 -35.90 -33.12 1.39
N LEU A 935 -35.31 -33.32 2.58
CA LEU A 935 -33.92 -33.78 2.69
C LEU A 935 -33.66 -35.12 2.00
N GLU A 936 -34.68 -35.98 1.86
CA GLU A 936 -34.54 -37.27 1.19
C GLU A 936 -34.24 -37.17 -0.31
N VAL A 937 -34.53 -36.03 -0.94
CA VAL A 937 -34.27 -35.80 -2.36
C VAL A 937 -33.05 -34.92 -2.62
N VAL A 938 -32.29 -34.58 -1.57
CA VAL A 938 -31.03 -33.82 -1.61
C VAL A 938 -29.97 -34.49 -0.70
N PRO A 939 -29.53 -35.71 -1.03
CA PRO A 939 -28.75 -36.58 -0.12
C PRO A 939 -27.44 -35.95 0.38
N TYR A 940 -26.79 -35.11 -0.42
CA TYR A 940 -25.55 -34.45 -0.01
C TYR A 940 -25.82 -33.30 0.96
N ALA A 941 -26.85 -32.51 0.70
CA ALA A 941 -27.28 -31.47 1.63
C ALA A 941 -27.79 -32.08 2.94
N LYS A 942 -28.53 -33.21 2.87
CA LYS A 942 -28.96 -33.99 4.03
C LYS A 942 -27.78 -34.42 4.88
N PHE A 943 -26.76 -35.05 4.28
CA PHE A 943 -25.56 -35.46 5.01
C PHE A 943 -24.89 -34.29 5.72
N ASN A 944 -24.72 -33.14 5.05
CA ASN A 944 -24.09 -31.96 5.65
C ASN A 944 -24.92 -31.41 6.81
N ILE A 945 -26.24 -31.29 6.65
CA ILE A 945 -27.16 -30.77 7.66
C ILE A 945 -27.24 -31.71 8.88
N GLU A 946 -27.34 -33.03 8.66
CA GLU A 946 -27.35 -34.03 9.73
C GLU A 946 -26.01 -34.09 10.47
N SER A 947 -24.89 -34.04 9.75
CA SER A 947 -23.55 -33.98 10.34
C SER A 947 -23.37 -32.71 11.17
N PHE A 948 -23.86 -31.57 10.68
CA PHE A 948 -23.84 -30.32 11.41
C PHE A 948 -24.69 -30.39 12.69
N ALA A 949 -25.92 -30.91 12.59
CA ALA A 949 -26.81 -31.13 13.74
C ALA A 949 -26.14 -31.99 14.81
N LYS A 950 -25.55 -33.12 14.39
CA LYS A 950 -24.81 -34.04 15.26
C LYS A 950 -23.62 -33.37 15.95
N SER A 951 -22.85 -32.56 15.21
CA SER A 951 -21.67 -31.86 15.76
C SER A 951 -22.02 -30.84 16.86
N LEU A 952 -23.27 -30.36 16.88
CA LEU A 952 -23.77 -29.41 17.86
C LEU A 952 -24.70 -30.05 18.91
N ASN A 953 -24.90 -31.38 18.85
CA ASN A 953 -25.86 -32.13 19.67
C ASN A 953 -27.29 -31.55 19.58
N LEU A 954 -27.76 -31.33 18.35
CA LEU A 954 -29.08 -30.80 18.03
C LEU A 954 -29.87 -31.78 17.17
N SER A 955 -31.20 -31.69 17.21
CA SER A 955 -32.03 -32.27 16.16
C SER A 955 -31.93 -31.45 14.86
N VAL A 956 -32.22 -32.08 13.71
CA VAL A 956 -32.26 -31.39 12.40
C VAL A 956 -33.23 -30.20 12.42
N ARG A 957 -34.35 -30.31 13.13
CA ARG A 957 -35.33 -29.22 13.29
C ARG A 957 -34.76 -28.00 14.02
N GLU A 958 -33.88 -28.22 14.99
CA GLU A 958 -33.25 -27.16 15.79
C GLU A 958 -32.11 -26.45 15.07
N VAL A 959 -31.57 -27.04 13.99
CA VAL A 959 -30.56 -26.41 13.12
C VAL A 959 -31.13 -25.18 12.40
N PHE A 960 -32.38 -25.27 11.94
CA PHE A 960 -33.04 -24.18 11.25
C PHE A 960 -33.64 -23.15 12.22
N THR A 961 -33.45 -21.86 11.94
CA THR A 961 -34.00 -20.74 12.72
C THR A 961 -34.53 -19.64 11.81
N ASN A 962 -35.47 -18.82 12.31
CA ASN A 962 -36.03 -17.65 11.61
C ASN A 962 -35.39 -16.33 12.06
N ARG A 963 -34.36 -16.40 12.89
CA ARG A 963 -33.61 -15.28 13.46
C ARG A 963 -32.14 -15.53 13.22
N LEU A 964 -31.39 -14.49 12.86
CA LEU A 964 -29.94 -14.57 12.72
C LEU A 964 -29.34 -15.05 14.04
N LYS A 965 -28.74 -16.24 14.03
CA LYS A 965 -28.14 -16.88 15.19
C LYS A 965 -26.89 -17.66 14.79
N GLU A 966 -25.87 -17.60 15.62
CA GLU A 966 -24.63 -18.35 15.47
C GLU A 966 -24.89 -19.86 15.53
N ASP A 967 -24.07 -20.63 14.82
CA ASP A 967 -24.17 -22.10 14.77
C ASP A 967 -25.58 -22.59 14.40
N ARG A 968 -26.30 -21.85 13.56
CA ARG A 968 -27.64 -22.18 13.04
C ARG A 968 -27.80 -21.71 11.60
N ILE A 969 -28.67 -22.39 10.86
CA ILE A 969 -29.07 -22.01 9.50
C ILE A 969 -30.23 -21.02 9.60
N SER A 970 -29.94 -19.75 9.40
CA SER A 970 -30.90 -18.66 9.56
C SER A 970 -31.68 -18.44 8.27
N LEU A 971 -32.94 -18.87 8.24
CA LEU A 971 -33.86 -18.53 7.17
C LEU A 971 -34.31 -17.08 7.40
N LEU A 972 -33.94 -16.17 6.52
CA LEU A 972 -34.22 -14.73 6.64
C LEU A 972 -34.94 -14.21 5.39
N SER A 973 -35.97 -13.38 5.58
CA SER A 973 -36.59 -12.65 4.47
C SER A 973 -35.73 -11.47 4.05
N SER A 974 -35.95 -10.99 2.83
CA SER A 974 -35.24 -9.83 2.26
C SER A 974 -35.32 -8.57 3.17
N PRO A 975 -36.48 -8.23 3.78
CA PRO A 975 -36.54 -7.18 4.81
C PRO A 975 -35.68 -7.44 6.06
N GLN A 976 -35.55 -8.70 6.50
CA GLN A 976 -34.68 -9.05 7.64
C GLN A 976 -33.20 -8.89 7.26
N LEU A 977 -32.81 -9.30 6.06
CA LEU A 977 -31.46 -9.12 5.54
C LEU A 977 -31.07 -7.64 5.46
N LYS A 978 -31.96 -6.77 4.93
CA LYS A 978 -31.78 -5.31 4.95
C LYS A 978 -31.55 -4.78 6.36
N LYS A 979 -32.38 -5.21 7.31
CA LYS A 979 -32.28 -4.78 8.73
C LYS A 979 -30.93 -5.16 9.34
N HIS A 980 -30.39 -6.32 8.98
CA HIS A 980 -29.09 -6.79 9.45
C HIS A 980 -27.90 -6.25 8.65
N LYS A 981 -28.15 -5.47 7.58
CA LYS A 981 -27.14 -5.01 6.60
C LYS A 981 -26.41 -6.19 5.93
N LEU A 982 -27.14 -7.28 5.66
CA LEU A 982 -26.65 -8.49 4.97
C LEU A 982 -27.19 -8.61 3.54
N GLU A 983 -28.04 -7.68 3.09
CA GLU A 983 -28.63 -7.78 1.76
C GLU A 983 -27.70 -7.19 0.69
N HIS A 984 -26.99 -8.08 0.00
CA HIS A 984 -26.53 -7.84 -1.37
C HIS A 984 -27.56 -8.50 -2.31
N ARG A 985 -27.95 -7.83 -3.41
CA ARG A 985 -29.17 -8.17 -4.17
C ARG A 985 -29.16 -9.57 -4.84
N GLU A 986 -28.03 -10.27 -4.86
CA GLU A 986 -27.86 -11.50 -5.66
C GLU A 986 -27.59 -12.80 -4.87
N PHE A 987 -27.28 -12.75 -3.57
CA PHE A 987 -26.94 -13.98 -2.84
C PHE A 987 -28.18 -14.76 -2.37
N ALA A 988 -28.15 -16.07 -2.61
CA ALA A 988 -29.13 -17.05 -2.13
C ALA A 988 -28.89 -17.44 -0.65
N GLY A 989 -27.63 -17.37 -0.21
CA GLY A 989 -27.19 -17.60 1.16
C GLY A 989 -25.74 -17.14 1.35
N GLU A 990 -25.28 -17.15 2.59
CA GLU A 990 -23.90 -16.79 2.93
C GLU A 990 -23.52 -17.37 4.31
N CYS A 991 -22.25 -17.78 4.43
CA CYS A 991 -21.58 -18.13 5.68
C CYS A 991 -20.45 -17.16 5.98
N PHE A 992 -20.49 -16.54 7.17
CA PHE A 992 -19.47 -15.59 7.60
C PHE A 992 -19.12 -15.77 9.08
N ALA A 993 -17.91 -15.35 9.46
CA ALA A 993 -17.47 -15.31 10.84
C ALA A 993 -17.52 -13.88 11.36
N LYS A 994 -18.02 -13.66 12.58
CA LYS A 994 -18.08 -12.35 13.23
C LYS A 994 -17.33 -12.36 14.56
N LYS A 995 -16.40 -11.43 14.73
CA LYS A 995 -15.61 -11.33 15.97
C LYS A 995 -16.47 -10.97 17.18
N LYS A 996 -16.20 -11.63 18.32
CA LYS A 996 -16.83 -11.29 19.61
C LYS A 996 -16.44 -9.92 20.16
N ALA A 997 -15.28 -9.42 19.74
CA ALA A 997 -14.78 -8.10 20.09
C ALA A 997 -14.08 -7.49 18.87
N SER A 998 -14.13 -6.16 18.72
CA SER A 998 -13.41 -5.43 17.65
C SER A 998 -11.91 -5.74 17.64
N HIS A 999 -11.37 -6.12 18.80
CA HIS A 999 -9.98 -6.51 18.97
C HIS A 999 -9.70 -8.00 18.96
N GLY A 1000 -10.72 -8.84 18.76
CA GLY A 1000 -10.61 -10.29 18.77
C GLY A 1000 -9.73 -10.85 17.66
N LEU A 1001 -9.08 -11.97 17.98
CA LEU A 1001 -8.43 -12.87 17.03
C LEU A 1001 -9.51 -13.62 16.23
N TYR A 1002 -9.16 -14.19 15.08
CA TYR A 1002 -10.13 -14.85 14.20
C TYR A 1002 -10.82 -16.06 14.85
N SER A 1003 -10.04 -16.82 15.60
CA SER A 1003 -10.43 -17.95 16.44
C SER A 1003 -11.35 -17.54 17.58
N ASN A 1004 -11.54 -16.24 17.81
CA ASN A 1004 -12.49 -15.66 18.76
C ASN A 1004 -13.69 -15.01 18.02
N SER A 1005 -14.17 -15.67 16.98
CA SER A 1005 -15.36 -15.30 16.22
C SER A 1005 -16.50 -16.31 16.44
N GLU A 1006 -17.71 -15.88 16.14
CA GLU A 1006 -18.93 -16.70 16.02
C GLU A 1006 -19.28 -16.84 14.54
N ILE A 1007 -19.67 -18.03 14.10
CA ILE A 1007 -19.97 -18.29 12.69
C ILE A 1007 -21.49 -18.22 12.51
N TYR A 1008 -21.92 -17.44 11.52
CA TYR A 1008 -23.31 -17.26 11.14
C TYR A 1008 -23.53 -17.82 9.74
N ILE A 1009 -24.72 -18.39 9.52
CA ILE A 1009 -25.19 -18.83 8.21
C ILE A 1009 -26.58 -18.25 8.02
N TRP A 1010 -26.83 -17.66 6.85
CA TRP A 1010 -28.18 -17.27 6.46
C TRP A 1010 -28.51 -17.75 5.05
N ILE A 1011 -29.78 -18.09 4.84
CA ILE A 1011 -30.36 -18.44 3.54
C ILE A 1011 -31.59 -17.57 3.32
N ARG A 1012 -31.76 -17.05 2.10
CA ARG A 1012 -32.92 -16.24 1.72
C ARG A 1012 -34.19 -17.09 1.74
N LYS A 1013 -35.28 -16.58 2.33
CA LYS A 1013 -36.56 -17.31 2.39
C LYS A 1013 -37.25 -17.40 1.05
N GLU A 1014 -37.13 -16.37 0.23
CA GLU A 1014 -37.90 -16.21 -1.00
C GLU A 1014 -37.41 -17.06 -2.18
N ILE A 1015 -36.41 -17.92 -1.98
CA ILE A 1015 -35.91 -18.84 -3.01
C ILE A 1015 -36.64 -20.19 -2.93
N ASN A 1016 -36.65 -20.93 -4.04
CA ASN A 1016 -37.28 -22.25 -4.13
C ASN A 1016 -36.80 -23.19 -2.99
N PRO A 1017 -37.68 -23.95 -2.32
CA PRO A 1017 -37.31 -24.85 -1.21
C PRO A 1017 -36.21 -25.86 -1.53
N PHE A 1018 -36.17 -26.39 -2.76
CA PHE A 1018 -35.09 -27.27 -3.21
C PHE A 1018 -33.74 -26.53 -3.24
N VAL A 1019 -33.74 -25.31 -3.78
CA VAL A 1019 -32.57 -24.42 -3.83
C VAL A 1019 -32.12 -24.05 -2.42
N MET A 1020 -33.06 -23.78 -1.50
CA MET A 1020 -32.73 -23.49 -0.10
C MET A 1020 -31.91 -24.61 0.53
N LEU A 1021 -32.26 -25.88 0.28
CA LEU A 1021 -31.59 -27.02 0.94
C LEU A 1021 -30.18 -27.25 0.41
N TYR A 1022 -29.97 -27.27 -0.91
CA TYR A 1022 -28.61 -27.43 -1.41
C TYR A 1022 -27.76 -26.19 -1.12
N THR A 1023 -28.35 -24.97 -1.08
CA THR A 1023 -27.64 -23.76 -0.63
C THR A 1023 -27.26 -23.88 0.85
N ALA A 1024 -28.15 -24.41 1.70
CA ALA A 1024 -27.82 -24.70 3.10
C ALA A 1024 -26.67 -25.73 3.21
N GLY A 1025 -26.68 -26.78 2.38
CA GLY A 1025 -25.58 -27.75 2.28
C GLY A 1025 -24.26 -27.10 1.85
N HIS A 1026 -24.30 -26.22 0.85
CA HIS A 1026 -23.19 -25.42 0.33
C HIS A 1026 -22.58 -24.54 1.43
N GLU A 1027 -23.39 -23.75 2.14
CA GLU A 1027 -22.90 -22.88 3.22
C GLU A 1027 -22.30 -23.64 4.41
N LEU A 1028 -22.78 -24.87 4.67
CA LEU A 1028 -22.19 -25.72 5.70
C LEU A 1028 -20.78 -26.20 5.37
N ILE A 1029 -20.41 -26.27 4.08
CA ILE A 1029 -19.03 -26.55 3.68
C ILE A 1029 -18.14 -25.34 4.03
N HIS A 1030 -18.59 -24.12 3.74
CA HIS A 1030 -17.88 -22.90 4.15
C HIS A 1030 -17.77 -22.77 5.67
N TYR A 1031 -18.81 -23.16 6.42
CA TYR A 1031 -18.75 -23.24 7.88
C TYR A 1031 -17.58 -24.11 8.36
N GLN A 1032 -17.36 -25.28 7.74
CA GLN A 1032 -16.23 -26.14 8.08
C GLN A 1032 -14.88 -25.53 7.67
N GLN A 1033 -14.80 -24.89 6.50
CA GLN A 1033 -13.59 -24.19 6.04
C GLN A 1033 -13.18 -23.07 7.02
N ILE A 1034 -14.15 -22.26 7.49
CA ILE A 1034 -13.95 -21.22 8.51
C ILE A 1034 -13.51 -21.85 9.84
N LYS A 1035 -14.21 -22.88 10.32
CA LYS A 1035 -13.90 -23.58 11.57
C LYS A 1035 -12.48 -24.16 11.57
N ASN A 1036 -12.03 -24.74 10.45
CA ASN A 1036 -10.67 -25.26 10.30
C ASN A 1036 -9.62 -24.14 10.34
N SER A 1037 -9.90 -23.02 9.68
CA SER A 1037 -9.02 -21.85 9.70
C SER A 1037 -8.92 -21.24 11.12
N MET A 1038 -10.04 -21.18 11.86
CA MET A 1038 -10.07 -20.79 13.28
C MET A 1038 -9.27 -21.75 14.16
N LYS A 1039 -9.37 -23.07 13.95
CA LYS A 1039 -8.57 -24.08 14.67
C LYS A 1039 -7.07 -23.92 14.38
N ALA A 1040 -6.71 -23.64 13.13
CA ALA A 1040 -5.32 -23.40 12.73
C ALA A 1040 -4.74 -22.15 13.41
N GLU A 1041 -5.48 -21.03 13.44
CA GLU A 1041 -5.04 -19.83 14.18
C GLU A 1041 -4.92 -20.14 15.68
N LYS A 1042 -5.90 -20.82 16.27
CA LYS A 1042 -5.88 -21.20 17.70
C LYS A 1042 -4.67 -22.05 18.06
N ARG A 1043 -4.27 -22.98 17.19
CA ARG A 1043 -3.05 -23.77 17.34
C ARG A 1043 -1.80 -22.89 17.25
N ALA A 1044 -1.74 -22.03 16.24
CA ALA A 1044 -0.61 -21.11 16.06
C ALA A 1044 -0.42 -20.16 17.27
N LEU A 1045 -1.52 -19.69 17.88
CA LEU A 1045 -1.50 -18.89 19.10
C LEU A 1045 -1.00 -19.67 20.33
N LYS A 1046 -1.29 -20.97 20.40
CA LYS A 1046 -0.79 -21.85 21.47
C LYS A 1046 0.72 -22.07 21.35
N ASP A 1047 1.22 -22.22 20.12
CA ASP A 1047 2.62 -22.54 19.82
C ASP A 1047 3.56 -21.31 19.89
N GLY A 1048 2.99 -20.10 20.01
CA GLY A 1048 3.72 -18.86 20.32
C GLY A 1048 3.95 -17.92 19.14
N GLY A 1049 4.62 -16.79 19.42
CA GLY A 1049 4.71 -15.63 18.53
C GLY A 1049 5.25 -15.89 17.12
N LEU A 1050 6.15 -16.86 16.96
CA LEU A 1050 6.66 -17.23 15.64
C LEU A 1050 5.69 -18.12 14.85
N SER A 1051 4.94 -18.99 15.53
CA SER A 1051 3.93 -19.84 14.90
C SER A 1051 2.77 -19.00 14.38
N ILE A 1052 2.29 -18.03 15.17
CA ILE A 1052 1.29 -17.06 14.70
C ILE A 1052 1.80 -16.22 13.52
N ALA A 1053 3.09 -15.84 13.50
CA ALA A 1053 3.69 -15.15 12.36
C ALA A 1053 3.69 -16.02 11.09
N LYS A 1054 3.99 -17.32 11.21
CA LYS A 1054 3.93 -18.29 10.10
C LYS A 1054 2.50 -18.49 9.60
N PHE A 1055 1.53 -18.56 10.50
CA PHE A 1055 0.10 -18.63 10.16
C PHE A 1055 -0.37 -17.38 9.42
N LEU A 1056 -0.09 -16.19 9.98
CA LEU A 1056 -0.45 -14.92 9.35
C LEU A 1056 0.24 -14.77 7.98
N ASN A 1057 1.51 -15.13 7.87
CA ASN A 1057 2.21 -15.14 6.58
C ASN A 1057 1.57 -16.10 5.56
N TYR A 1058 1.20 -17.31 5.98
CA TYR A 1058 0.46 -18.25 5.13
C TYR A 1058 -0.86 -17.63 4.67
N TYR A 1059 -1.61 -17.06 5.62
CA TYR A 1059 -2.85 -16.36 5.34
C TYR A 1059 -2.64 -15.22 4.34
N GLY A 1060 -1.60 -14.38 4.50
CA GLY A 1060 -1.32 -13.29 3.58
C GLY A 1060 -0.98 -13.72 2.16
N ASN A 1061 -0.30 -14.86 1.97
CA ASN A 1061 0.01 -15.38 0.63
C ASN A 1061 -1.21 -15.96 -0.09
N PHE A 1062 -2.19 -16.48 0.65
CA PHE A 1062 -3.35 -17.20 0.09
C PHE A 1062 -4.66 -16.42 0.14
N LEU A 1063 -4.85 -15.57 1.14
CA LEU A 1063 -6.11 -14.88 1.45
C LEU A 1063 -5.92 -13.37 1.65
N GLY A 1064 -4.68 -12.87 1.53
CA GLY A 1064 -4.40 -11.43 1.60
C GLY A 1064 -4.60 -10.73 0.25
N ALA A 1065 -5.27 -9.58 0.25
CA ALA A 1065 -5.24 -8.65 -0.87
C ALA A 1065 -3.82 -8.08 -1.00
N ASN A 1066 -3.12 -8.39 -2.10
CA ASN A 1066 -1.71 -8.03 -2.26
C ASN A 1066 -1.52 -6.52 -2.58
N ASN A 1067 -2.59 -5.81 -2.93
CA ASN A 1067 -2.54 -4.40 -3.28
C ASN A 1067 -3.15 -3.49 -2.20
N ARG A 1068 -2.31 -2.70 -1.53
CA ARG A 1068 -2.73 -1.68 -0.54
C ARG A 1068 -3.59 -0.54 -1.11
N SER A 1069 -3.79 -0.46 -2.42
CA SER A 1069 -4.19 0.79 -3.09
C SER A 1069 -5.45 0.75 -3.94
N VAL A 1070 -6.15 -0.39 -4.13
CA VAL A 1070 -7.35 -0.40 -4.99
C VAL A 1070 -8.44 -1.34 -4.45
N ASP A 1071 -8.07 -2.54 -3.99
CA ASP A 1071 -9.07 -3.59 -3.68
C ASP A 1071 -9.91 -3.31 -2.43
N LYS A 1072 -9.37 -2.53 -1.48
CA LYS A 1072 -10.06 -2.16 -0.22
C LYS A 1072 -11.32 -1.31 -0.45
N ILE A 1073 -11.39 -0.67 -1.62
CA ILE A 1073 -12.50 0.16 -2.05
C ILE A 1073 -13.49 -0.65 -2.90
N GLU A 1074 -12.97 -1.57 -3.70
CA GLU A 1074 -13.79 -2.37 -4.61
C GLU A 1074 -14.60 -3.46 -3.90
N PHE A 1075 -14.10 -4.00 -2.77
CA PHE A 1075 -14.76 -5.11 -2.08
C PHE A 1075 -16.09 -4.75 -1.42
N ASP A 1076 -16.22 -3.56 -0.84
CA ASP A 1076 -17.42 -3.22 -0.05
C ASP A 1076 -18.55 -2.57 -0.87
N LEU A 1077 -18.32 -2.17 -2.13
CA LEU A 1077 -19.26 -1.28 -2.86
C LEU A 1077 -19.53 -1.63 -4.34
N LYS A 1078 -19.00 -2.73 -4.88
CA LYS A 1078 -19.36 -3.29 -6.23
C LYS A 1078 -20.72 -4.00 -6.22
N ILE A 1079 -21.78 -3.35 -5.75
CA ILE A 1079 -23.00 -4.05 -5.31
C ILE A 1079 -23.76 -4.81 -6.44
N ASN A 1080 -23.48 -4.61 -7.74
CA ASN A 1080 -24.28 -5.24 -8.82
C ASN A 1080 -23.53 -5.77 -10.07
N ARG A 1081 -22.18 -5.73 -10.18
CA ARG A 1081 -21.48 -6.10 -11.43
C ARG A 1081 -20.70 -7.40 -11.27
N LYS A 1082 -20.83 -8.36 -12.21
CA LYS A 1082 -19.97 -9.55 -12.23
C LYS A 1082 -18.49 -9.17 -12.31
N THR A 1083 -17.66 -9.81 -11.50
CA THR A 1083 -16.22 -9.49 -11.44
C THR A 1083 -15.44 -10.28 -12.50
N LEU A 1084 -14.56 -9.58 -13.24
CA LEU A 1084 -13.52 -10.18 -14.07
C LEU A 1084 -12.17 -10.00 -13.36
N TYR A 1085 -11.68 -11.08 -12.76
CA TYR A 1085 -10.40 -11.05 -12.03
C TYR A 1085 -9.23 -10.84 -13.00
N GLY A 1086 -8.27 -10.00 -12.62
CA GLY A 1086 -7.11 -9.64 -13.45
C GLY A 1086 -7.36 -8.55 -14.50
N TYR A 1087 -8.58 -8.04 -14.65
CA TYR A 1087 -8.89 -7.02 -15.66
C TYR A 1087 -8.19 -5.67 -15.43
N SER A 1088 -7.99 -5.28 -14.16
CA SER A 1088 -7.33 -4.03 -13.77
C SER A 1088 -5.93 -3.87 -14.33
N ASP A 1089 -5.20 -4.99 -14.50
CA ASP A 1089 -3.83 -5.00 -15.02
C ASP A 1089 -3.74 -4.49 -16.46
N HIS A 1090 -4.85 -4.58 -17.21
CA HIS A 1090 -4.93 -4.18 -18.62
C HIS A 1090 -5.32 -2.70 -18.82
N LEU A 1091 -5.92 -2.05 -17.81
CA LEU A 1091 -6.50 -0.70 -17.92
C LEU A 1091 -5.48 0.44 -18.05
N TYR A 1092 -4.29 0.26 -17.48
CA TYR A 1092 -3.24 1.30 -17.42
C TYR A 1092 -2.18 1.16 -18.52
N SER A 1093 -2.30 0.15 -19.39
CA SER A 1093 -1.45 0.03 -20.57
C SER A 1093 -1.83 1.11 -21.60
N HIS A 1094 -0.87 1.95 -21.98
CA HIS A 1094 -1.11 3.12 -22.84
C HIS A 1094 -1.38 2.74 -24.31
N ASP A 1095 -1.12 1.49 -24.72
CA ASP A 1095 -1.46 0.94 -26.04
C ASP A 1095 -2.81 0.20 -25.98
N LYS A 1096 -3.90 0.96 -25.93
CA LYS A 1096 -5.28 0.40 -26.00
C LYS A 1096 -5.76 0.19 -27.44
N SER A 1097 -5.22 0.92 -28.41
CA SER A 1097 -5.67 0.91 -29.81
C SER A 1097 -5.38 -0.40 -30.55
N ASP A 1098 -4.45 -1.23 -30.04
CA ASP A 1098 -3.95 -2.41 -30.75
C ASP A 1098 -4.51 -3.73 -30.16
N LYS A 1099 -5.56 -3.68 -29.32
CA LYS A 1099 -6.09 -4.83 -28.56
C LYS A 1099 -7.63 -4.94 -28.63
N PRO A 1100 -8.22 -5.55 -29.67
CA PRO A 1100 -9.67 -5.56 -29.91
C PRO A 1100 -10.51 -6.11 -28.76
N ILE A 1101 -10.14 -7.25 -28.16
CA ILE A 1101 -10.88 -7.86 -27.03
C ILE A 1101 -10.93 -6.92 -25.82
N ILE A 1102 -9.79 -6.30 -25.47
CA ILE A 1102 -9.73 -5.36 -24.34
C ILE A 1102 -10.58 -4.12 -24.62
N SER A 1103 -10.62 -3.67 -25.88
CA SER A 1103 -11.49 -2.57 -26.31
C SER A 1103 -12.98 -2.94 -26.23
N GLU A 1104 -13.37 -4.16 -26.62
CA GLU A 1104 -14.76 -4.63 -26.47
C GLU A 1104 -15.19 -4.68 -25.00
N LEU A 1105 -14.33 -5.19 -24.11
CA LEU A 1105 -14.57 -5.23 -22.67
C LEU A 1105 -14.66 -3.82 -22.07
N ASP A 1106 -13.74 -2.91 -22.45
CA ASP A 1106 -13.76 -1.50 -22.00
C ASP A 1106 -15.00 -0.76 -22.52
N GLN A 1107 -15.50 -1.08 -23.72
CA GLN A 1107 -16.77 -0.55 -24.22
C GLN A 1107 -17.96 -1.09 -23.43
N ALA A 1108 -18.00 -2.41 -23.16
CA ALA A 1108 -19.10 -3.05 -22.44
C ALA A 1108 -19.23 -2.50 -21.01
N ILE A 1109 -18.12 -2.42 -20.26
CA ILE A 1109 -18.12 -1.91 -18.88
C ILE A 1109 -18.55 -0.43 -18.78
N ARG A 1110 -18.29 0.35 -19.83
CA ARG A 1110 -18.73 1.75 -19.93
C ARG A 1110 -20.20 1.89 -20.33
N THR A 1111 -20.82 0.84 -20.88
CA THR A 1111 -22.18 0.88 -21.42
C THR A 1111 -23.21 0.62 -20.32
N SER A 1112 -23.19 -0.57 -19.69
CA SER A 1112 -24.07 -0.94 -18.58
C SER A 1112 -23.60 -2.22 -17.91
N ASP A 1113 -24.04 -2.49 -16.68
CA ASP A 1113 -23.76 -3.76 -15.99
C ASP A 1113 -24.32 -4.95 -16.79
N GLN A 1114 -25.49 -4.79 -17.44
CA GLN A 1114 -26.05 -5.81 -18.32
C GLN A 1114 -25.18 -6.08 -19.56
N ALA A 1115 -24.66 -5.03 -20.21
CA ALA A 1115 -23.78 -5.19 -21.37
C ALA A 1115 -22.45 -5.85 -20.96
N TRP A 1116 -21.94 -5.53 -19.77
CA TRP A 1116 -20.79 -6.16 -19.17
C TRP A 1116 -21.02 -7.65 -18.91
N ASP A 1117 -22.09 -8.00 -18.22
CA ASP A 1117 -22.42 -9.39 -17.88
C ASP A 1117 -22.63 -10.23 -19.14
N GLN A 1118 -23.36 -9.70 -20.13
CA GLN A 1118 -23.53 -10.35 -21.44
C GLN A 1118 -22.19 -10.61 -22.14
N LYS A 1119 -21.25 -9.66 -22.04
CA LYS A 1119 -19.92 -9.81 -22.64
C LYS A 1119 -19.10 -10.87 -21.90
N LEU A 1120 -19.14 -10.88 -20.57
CA LEU A 1120 -18.48 -11.93 -19.78
C LEU A 1120 -19.04 -13.32 -20.07
N ASP A 1121 -20.36 -13.44 -20.16
CA ASP A 1121 -21.05 -14.69 -20.49
C ASP A 1121 -20.77 -15.14 -21.93
N GLU A 1122 -20.54 -14.22 -22.86
CA GLU A 1122 -20.15 -14.55 -24.24
C GLU A 1122 -18.78 -15.25 -24.28
N PHE A 1123 -17.76 -14.69 -23.63
CA PHE A 1123 -16.42 -15.29 -23.62
C PHE A 1123 -16.30 -16.50 -22.67
N GLY A 1124 -17.04 -16.50 -21.57
CA GLY A 1124 -16.91 -17.50 -20.51
C GLY A 1124 -15.45 -17.68 -20.06
N SER A 1125 -14.97 -18.91 -20.08
CA SER A 1125 -13.60 -19.25 -19.69
C SER A 1125 -12.52 -18.85 -20.71
N LEU A 1126 -12.84 -18.36 -21.90
CA LEU A 1126 -11.81 -17.94 -22.87
C LEU A 1126 -10.97 -16.76 -22.35
N LEU A 1127 -11.55 -15.92 -21.49
CA LEU A 1127 -10.84 -14.83 -20.82
C LEU A 1127 -9.71 -15.34 -19.92
N ASN A 1128 -9.75 -16.61 -19.51
CA ASN A 1128 -8.73 -17.20 -18.66
C ASN A 1128 -7.34 -17.25 -19.32
N TYR A 1129 -7.23 -17.24 -20.65
CA TYR A 1129 -5.92 -17.19 -21.31
C TYR A 1129 -5.26 -15.80 -21.27
N ILE A 1130 -6.03 -14.74 -20.98
CA ILE A 1130 -5.57 -13.34 -21.04
C ILE A 1130 -5.65 -12.61 -19.69
N MET A 1131 -6.26 -13.21 -18.68
CA MET A 1131 -6.42 -12.63 -17.35
C MET A 1131 -5.44 -13.25 -16.34
N ASN A 1132 -4.86 -12.41 -15.48
CA ASN A 1132 -3.96 -12.83 -14.41
C ASN A 1132 -4.71 -12.72 -13.07
N SER A 1133 -5.17 -13.83 -12.52
CA SER A 1133 -5.83 -13.86 -11.21
C SER A 1133 -4.82 -14.02 -10.08
N ASP A 1134 -5.09 -13.40 -8.94
CA ASP A 1134 -4.22 -13.50 -7.77
C ASP A 1134 -4.48 -14.82 -7.00
N SER A 1135 -3.53 -15.22 -6.14
CA SER A 1135 -3.68 -16.43 -5.31
C SER A 1135 -4.92 -16.39 -4.41
N GLY A 1136 -5.35 -15.20 -3.98
CA GLY A 1136 -6.61 -15.00 -3.24
C GLY A 1136 -7.85 -15.44 -4.02
N ASP A 1137 -7.90 -15.07 -5.29
CA ASP A 1137 -9.04 -15.36 -6.16
C ASP A 1137 -9.11 -16.85 -6.48
N LYS A 1138 -7.94 -17.46 -6.69
CA LYS A 1138 -7.81 -18.92 -6.86
C LYS A 1138 -8.20 -19.69 -5.61
N VAL A 1139 -7.86 -19.19 -4.42
CA VAL A 1139 -8.29 -19.82 -3.16
C VAL A 1139 -9.81 -19.82 -3.04
N LYS A 1140 -10.47 -18.69 -3.34
CA LYS A 1140 -11.93 -18.62 -3.38
C LYS A 1140 -12.51 -19.63 -4.36
N ALA A 1141 -11.99 -19.67 -5.59
CA ALA A 1141 -12.44 -20.63 -6.60
C ALA A 1141 -12.28 -22.09 -6.14
N LEU A 1142 -11.18 -22.45 -5.46
CA LEU A 1142 -11.03 -23.79 -4.91
C LEU A 1142 -11.98 -24.09 -3.74
N GLN A 1143 -12.36 -23.08 -2.95
CA GLN A 1143 -13.29 -23.23 -1.83
C GLN A 1143 -14.71 -23.55 -2.31
N GLU A 1144 -15.05 -23.13 -3.53
CA GLU A 1144 -16.33 -23.38 -4.20
C GLU A 1144 -16.41 -24.75 -4.91
N VAL A 1145 -15.29 -25.47 -5.08
CA VAL A 1145 -15.29 -26.74 -5.86
C VAL A 1145 -16.23 -27.80 -5.28
N LEU A 1146 -16.13 -28.07 -3.98
CA LEU A 1146 -17.01 -29.06 -3.32
C LEU A 1146 -18.45 -28.56 -3.22
N PRO A 1147 -18.72 -27.31 -2.79
CA PRO A 1147 -20.07 -26.78 -2.81
C PRO A 1147 -20.75 -26.83 -4.18
N ALA A 1148 -20.05 -26.47 -5.25
CA ALA A 1148 -20.57 -26.50 -6.62
C ALA A 1148 -20.83 -27.94 -7.10
N LEU A 1149 -19.93 -28.88 -6.80
CA LEU A 1149 -20.10 -30.30 -7.14
C LEU A 1149 -21.27 -30.93 -6.37
N GLU A 1150 -21.43 -30.63 -5.07
CA GLU A 1150 -22.55 -31.13 -4.27
C GLU A 1150 -23.90 -30.58 -4.73
N ASN A 1151 -23.94 -29.32 -5.16
CA ASN A 1151 -25.13 -28.74 -5.80
C ASN A 1151 -25.50 -29.52 -7.06
N ALA A 1152 -24.53 -29.78 -7.94
CA ALA A 1152 -24.74 -30.57 -9.16
C ALA A 1152 -25.19 -32.00 -8.85
N LYS A 1153 -24.58 -32.66 -7.87
CA LYS A 1153 -24.95 -34.01 -7.40
C LYS A 1153 -26.38 -34.05 -6.84
N ASN A 1154 -26.80 -33.07 -6.04
CA ASN A 1154 -28.18 -32.96 -5.54
C ASN A 1154 -29.20 -32.72 -6.67
N ILE A 1155 -28.90 -31.79 -7.60
CA ILE A 1155 -29.76 -31.49 -8.75
C ILE A 1155 -29.93 -32.74 -9.62
N LEU A 1156 -28.81 -33.40 -9.97
CA LEU A 1156 -28.82 -34.61 -10.78
C LEU A 1156 -29.61 -35.73 -10.10
N PHE A 1157 -29.40 -35.95 -8.80
CA PHE A 1157 -30.12 -36.97 -8.04
C PHE A 1157 -31.64 -36.75 -8.05
N ALA A 1158 -32.09 -35.51 -7.83
CA ALA A 1158 -33.51 -35.17 -7.86
C ALA A 1158 -34.13 -35.33 -9.26
N GLN A 1159 -33.39 -34.96 -10.32
CA GLN A 1159 -33.79 -35.20 -11.71
C GLN A 1159 -33.87 -36.70 -12.03
N GLU A 1160 -32.96 -37.52 -11.49
CA GLU A 1160 -32.99 -38.97 -11.61
C GLU A 1160 -34.15 -39.62 -10.85
N LEU A 1161 -34.75 -38.94 -9.86
CA LEU A 1161 -35.99 -39.33 -9.19
C LEU A 1161 -37.26 -38.92 -9.97
N GLY A 1162 -37.13 -38.15 -11.04
CA GLY A 1162 -38.27 -37.67 -11.82
C GLY A 1162 -38.91 -36.38 -11.30
N LEU A 1163 -38.27 -35.71 -10.35
CA LEU A 1163 -38.66 -34.37 -9.94
C LEU A 1163 -38.34 -33.36 -11.06
N GLU A 1164 -39.21 -32.37 -11.20
CA GLU A 1164 -39.02 -31.26 -12.12
C GLU A 1164 -38.16 -30.17 -11.46
N ILE A 1165 -36.85 -30.22 -11.75
CA ILE A 1165 -35.87 -29.24 -11.32
C ILE A 1165 -35.38 -28.44 -12.53
N ASN A 1166 -35.77 -27.17 -12.61
CA ASN A 1166 -35.44 -26.26 -13.72
C ASN A 1166 -34.03 -25.65 -13.58
N VAL A 1167 -33.03 -26.47 -13.27
CA VAL A 1167 -31.62 -26.08 -13.14
C VAL A 1167 -30.75 -27.13 -13.83
N ASN A 1168 -29.79 -26.69 -14.65
CA ASN A 1168 -28.82 -27.61 -15.24
C ASN A 1168 -27.72 -27.91 -14.19
N PRO A 1169 -27.48 -29.18 -13.81
CA PRO A 1169 -26.48 -29.53 -12.80
C PRO A 1169 -25.06 -29.10 -13.19
N VAL A 1170 -24.72 -29.17 -14.47
CA VAL A 1170 -23.40 -28.80 -15.00
C VAL A 1170 -23.22 -27.28 -15.01
N ALA A 1171 -24.24 -26.52 -15.38
CA ALA A 1171 -24.21 -25.06 -15.27
C ALA A 1171 -24.12 -24.58 -13.81
N ALA A 1172 -24.80 -25.28 -12.89
CA ALA A 1172 -24.70 -24.99 -11.45
C ALA A 1172 -23.29 -25.27 -10.89
N ALA A 1173 -22.56 -26.23 -11.46
CA ALA A 1173 -21.17 -26.50 -11.10
C ALA A 1173 -20.19 -25.48 -11.69
N MET A 1174 -20.56 -24.76 -12.75
CA MET A 1174 -19.65 -23.92 -13.55
C MET A 1174 -20.30 -22.55 -13.87
N PRO A 1175 -20.53 -21.69 -12.87
CA PRO A 1175 -21.31 -20.46 -13.02
C PRO A 1175 -20.72 -19.44 -14.00
N SER A 1176 -19.41 -19.49 -14.29
CA SER A 1176 -18.78 -18.59 -15.27
C SER A 1176 -18.59 -19.23 -16.66
N ALA A 1177 -19.09 -20.44 -16.88
CA ALA A 1177 -19.06 -21.10 -18.18
C ALA A 1177 -20.17 -20.56 -19.09
N ASN A 1178 -19.86 -20.36 -20.37
CA ASN A 1178 -20.88 -20.05 -21.36
C ASN A 1178 -21.69 -21.31 -21.73
N ALA A 1179 -22.80 -21.12 -22.46
CA ALA A 1179 -23.71 -22.22 -22.81
C ALA A 1179 -23.02 -23.36 -23.60
N ASN A 1180 -22.01 -23.05 -24.41
CA ASN A 1180 -21.28 -24.05 -25.17
C ASN A 1180 -20.32 -24.84 -24.27
N GLN A 1181 -19.61 -24.15 -23.37
CA GLN A 1181 -18.71 -24.74 -22.39
C GLN A 1181 -19.43 -25.69 -21.43
N VAL A 1182 -20.65 -25.34 -21.00
CA VAL A 1182 -21.52 -26.24 -20.22
C VAL A 1182 -21.80 -27.54 -20.98
N LYS A 1183 -22.00 -27.48 -22.29
CA LYS A 1183 -22.23 -28.66 -23.13
C LYS A 1183 -20.96 -29.50 -23.33
N TYR A 1184 -19.80 -28.86 -23.46
CA TYR A 1184 -18.52 -29.56 -23.71
C TYR A 1184 -18.05 -30.41 -22.54
N TYR A 1185 -18.18 -29.87 -21.33
CA TYR A 1185 -17.75 -30.54 -20.10
C TYR A 1185 -18.89 -31.33 -19.45
N GLU A 1186 -20.03 -31.50 -20.13
CA GLU A 1186 -21.20 -32.20 -19.57
C GLU A 1186 -20.83 -33.61 -19.09
N ASP A 1187 -20.18 -34.40 -19.94
CA ASP A 1187 -19.77 -35.77 -19.59
C ASP A 1187 -18.80 -35.81 -18.41
N ASP A 1188 -17.82 -34.89 -18.36
CA ASP A 1188 -16.79 -34.84 -17.30
C ASP A 1188 -17.41 -34.49 -15.93
N ILE A 1189 -18.34 -33.53 -15.90
CA ILE A 1189 -19.01 -33.12 -14.67
C ILE A 1189 -20.04 -34.17 -14.23
N ILE A 1190 -20.82 -34.73 -15.16
CA ILE A 1190 -21.80 -35.77 -14.84
C ILE A 1190 -21.10 -37.05 -14.36
N ALA A 1191 -19.95 -37.42 -14.93
CA ALA A 1191 -19.14 -38.53 -14.44
C ALA A 1191 -18.71 -38.30 -12.98
N ALA A 1192 -18.21 -37.11 -12.64
CA ALA A 1192 -17.84 -36.75 -11.28
C ALA A 1192 -19.03 -36.74 -10.30
N CYS A 1193 -20.23 -36.42 -10.79
CA CYS A 1193 -21.45 -36.47 -9.97
C CYS A 1193 -21.87 -37.91 -9.60
N LYS A 1194 -21.51 -38.90 -10.42
CA LYS A 1194 -21.97 -40.29 -10.30
C LYS A 1194 -21.00 -41.23 -9.59
N THR A 1195 -19.77 -40.79 -9.34
CA THR A 1195 -18.75 -41.60 -8.65
C THR A 1195 -18.49 -41.09 -7.23
N SER A 1196 -18.03 -42.00 -6.38
CA SER A 1196 -17.44 -41.68 -5.08
C SER A 1196 -15.95 -41.33 -5.18
N ASP A 1197 -15.25 -41.73 -6.25
CA ASP A 1197 -13.83 -41.45 -6.45
C ASP A 1197 -13.58 -40.00 -6.93
N PRO A 1198 -12.46 -39.37 -6.53
CA PRO A 1198 -12.11 -38.04 -7.03
C PRO A 1198 -11.68 -38.08 -8.51
N ILE A 1199 -12.49 -37.51 -9.39
CA ILE A 1199 -12.09 -37.20 -10.78
C ILE A 1199 -11.42 -35.82 -10.80
N TRP A 1200 -10.10 -35.81 -10.63
CA TRP A 1200 -9.31 -34.58 -10.48
C TRP A 1200 -9.47 -33.58 -11.62
N GLU A 1201 -9.63 -34.07 -12.85
CA GLU A 1201 -9.85 -33.21 -14.01
C GLU A 1201 -11.18 -32.46 -13.93
N SER A 1202 -12.26 -33.13 -13.56
CA SER A 1202 -13.56 -32.49 -13.33
C SER A 1202 -13.49 -31.46 -12.20
N LEU A 1203 -12.74 -31.74 -11.12
CA LEU A 1203 -12.54 -30.78 -10.02
C LEU A 1203 -11.74 -29.55 -10.47
N ARG A 1204 -10.73 -29.71 -11.34
CA ARG A 1204 -9.98 -28.61 -11.96
C ARG A 1204 -10.87 -27.77 -12.89
N ILE A 1205 -11.70 -28.43 -13.69
CA ILE A 1205 -12.67 -27.77 -14.57
C ILE A 1205 -13.63 -26.94 -13.73
N ILE A 1206 -14.25 -27.50 -12.69
CA ILE A 1206 -15.12 -26.77 -11.76
C ILE A 1206 -14.39 -25.56 -11.20
N ALA A 1207 -13.17 -25.73 -10.68
CA ALA A 1207 -12.38 -24.63 -10.11
C ALA A 1207 -12.12 -23.49 -11.12
N SER A 1208 -11.88 -23.82 -12.39
CA SER A 1208 -11.59 -22.85 -13.46
C SER A 1208 -12.83 -22.12 -14.01
N HIS A 1209 -14.03 -22.48 -13.54
CA HIS A 1209 -15.31 -21.91 -13.99
C HIS A 1209 -16.17 -21.36 -12.84
N GLN A 1210 -15.57 -21.09 -11.67
CA GLN A 1210 -16.27 -20.41 -10.57
C GLN A 1210 -16.35 -18.91 -10.78
N TYR A 1211 -15.29 -18.30 -11.34
CA TYR A 1211 -15.21 -16.86 -11.56
C TYR A 1211 -14.52 -16.55 -12.88
N HIS A 1212 -14.99 -15.51 -13.56
CA HIS A 1212 -14.35 -15.06 -14.80
C HIS A 1212 -12.91 -14.57 -14.52
N GLY A 1213 -11.96 -15.05 -15.32
CA GLY A 1213 -10.54 -14.70 -15.21
C GLY A 1213 -9.73 -15.54 -14.21
N VAL A 1214 -10.36 -16.54 -13.57
CA VAL A 1214 -9.69 -17.46 -12.64
C VAL A 1214 -9.52 -18.83 -13.29
N ASN A 1215 -8.29 -19.36 -13.29
CA ASN A 1215 -7.97 -20.62 -13.96
C ASN A 1215 -6.99 -21.50 -13.19
N PHE A 1216 -7.01 -22.79 -13.55
CA PHE A 1216 -6.10 -23.82 -13.04
C PHE A 1216 -5.58 -24.65 -14.19
N SER A 1217 -4.26 -24.65 -14.38
CA SER A 1217 -3.60 -25.55 -15.32
C SER A 1217 -3.55 -26.97 -14.79
N ARG A 1218 -3.50 -27.95 -15.69
CA ARG A 1218 -3.23 -29.35 -15.32
C ARG A 1218 -1.83 -29.45 -14.70
N GLY A 1219 -1.74 -30.12 -13.56
CA GLY A 1219 -0.46 -30.41 -12.91
C GLY A 1219 0.23 -31.61 -13.55
N ASP A 1220 1.53 -31.78 -13.29
CA ASP A 1220 2.28 -32.97 -13.75
C ASP A 1220 1.75 -34.28 -13.14
N ASN A 1221 0.97 -34.17 -12.05
CA ASN A 1221 0.12 -35.21 -11.50
C ASN A 1221 -1.29 -34.63 -11.31
N ASP A 1222 -2.31 -35.39 -11.67
CA ASP A 1222 -3.73 -35.01 -11.60
C ASP A 1222 -4.12 -34.35 -10.27
N ARG A 1223 -3.63 -34.88 -9.14
CA ARG A 1223 -3.92 -34.32 -7.81
C ARG A 1223 -3.36 -32.91 -7.61
N LEU A 1224 -2.27 -32.56 -8.29
CA LEU A 1224 -1.67 -31.24 -8.20
C LEU A 1224 -2.49 -30.17 -8.94
N SER A 1225 -3.39 -30.55 -9.84
CA SER A 1225 -4.28 -29.63 -10.58
C SER A 1225 -5.24 -28.84 -9.67
N THR A 1226 -5.47 -29.30 -8.44
CA THR A 1226 -6.30 -28.62 -7.42
C THR A 1226 -5.47 -28.14 -6.22
N THR A 1227 -4.14 -28.15 -6.35
CA THR A 1227 -3.21 -27.66 -5.33
C THR A 1227 -2.66 -26.31 -5.74
N LEU A 1228 -2.78 -25.30 -4.87
CA LEU A 1228 -2.18 -23.99 -5.10
C LEU A 1228 -0.82 -23.84 -4.43
N MET A 1229 0.14 -23.34 -5.19
CA MET A 1229 1.43 -22.86 -4.73
C MET A 1229 1.60 -21.41 -5.16
N PRO A 1230 1.60 -20.44 -4.24
CA PRO A 1230 1.63 -19.03 -4.59
C PRO A 1230 3.05 -18.65 -5.02
N ARG A 1231 3.15 -17.72 -5.96
CA ARG A 1231 4.46 -17.11 -6.28
C ARG A 1231 4.98 -16.35 -5.07
N LEU A 1232 6.27 -16.51 -4.78
CA LEU A 1232 6.93 -15.74 -3.74
C LEU A 1232 7.12 -14.30 -4.20
N ARG A 1233 6.28 -13.41 -3.67
CA ARG A 1233 6.34 -11.96 -3.85
C ARG A 1233 6.24 -11.23 -2.51
N ALA A 1234 6.38 -9.90 -2.51
CA ALA A 1234 6.09 -9.12 -1.31
C ALA A 1234 4.60 -9.25 -0.95
N VAL A 1235 4.32 -9.44 0.34
CA VAL A 1235 2.96 -9.62 0.87
C VAL A 1235 2.59 -8.41 1.73
N ALA A 1236 1.43 -7.83 1.46
CA ALA A 1236 0.79 -6.86 2.33
C ALA A 1236 -0.14 -7.58 3.31
N MET A 1237 0.20 -7.52 4.60
CA MET A 1237 -0.55 -8.20 5.67
C MET A 1237 -1.67 -7.35 6.26
N GLY A 1238 -2.07 -6.25 5.60
CA GLY A 1238 -2.97 -5.22 6.13
C GLY A 1238 -4.40 -5.70 6.41
N SER A 1239 -5.37 -4.80 6.27
CA SER A 1239 -6.77 -4.99 6.66
C SER A 1239 -7.49 -6.26 6.18
N SER A 1240 -6.97 -7.03 5.22
CA SER A 1240 -7.53 -8.34 4.81
C SER A 1240 -7.74 -9.29 5.99
N TYR A 1241 -6.79 -9.39 6.93
CA TYR A 1241 -7.00 -10.28 8.09
C TYR A 1241 -8.16 -9.82 8.98
N ASN A 1242 -8.46 -8.52 9.07
CA ASN A 1242 -9.58 -8.05 9.89
C ASN A 1242 -10.89 -7.97 9.09
N GLN A 1243 -10.83 -7.78 7.78
CA GLN A 1243 -11.96 -7.59 6.86
C GLN A 1243 -12.50 -8.89 6.29
N THR A 1244 -11.67 -9.87 5.92
CA THR A 1244 -12.13 -11.22 5.51
C THR A 1244 -12.79 -11.98 6.68
N GLN A 1245 -12.92 -11.34 7.84
CA GLN A 1245 -13.52 -11.83 9.08
C GLN A 1245 -14.72 -10.97 9.50
N GLN A 1246 -15.18 -10.09 8.63
CA GLN A 1246 -16.48 -9.43 8.66
C GLN A 1246 -17.26 -9.94 7.46
#